data_AF-A0A1I6V830-F1
#
_entry.id   AF-A0A1I6V830-F1
#
_cell.length_a   1.000
_cell.length_b   1.000
_cell.length_c   1.000
_cell.angle_alpha   90.00
_cell.angle_beta   90.00
_cell.angle_gamma   90.00
#
_symmetry.space_group_name_H-M   'P 1'
#
loop_
_entity.id
_entity.type
_entity.pdbx_description
1 polymer ?
#
loop_
_entity_poly.entity_id
_entity_poly.type
_entity_poly.pdbx_seq_one_letter_code
_entity_poly.pdbx_strand_id
1 'polypeptide(L)'
;MRRGRVVKIRRHNPINMPNQPLRSQLKNAALMTLVGGFREVNDTEVTEEAAPAPEGHAPAIAMRTFFTPPFASLPVDLYAKIEDGAATRHRSAVTVHPHSTVSTSTYFGRFPASYWQRWTPVTEVTVRASVSGAGIVRVMASDTHGGTRTLRTARVAGTTETRAEWTVPIDKFVDGGAIWLELLTEADPLQVADVEWVVPHPHRSRPTTAVLCTHNRPDDCLNTLRALAADPAAMSALSDVYVVDQGNDTLDSREPFESVRDMFGGRMRYVRQRNLGGAGGFTRGLHESLAADDAVLNTLFMDDDILLEPDTVVRMTTFANSAVEPTVVGSQMLQLLHPYRIHVSAEHARFTTIEPGLAVDGGLDRANLTEQLQDRRVDADYNAWWCCLLPSEIVRDAGYPIPMFFQWDDVEFGYRIRGRGHATVTLPGAAVWHADFDWKDEESWVQYFTLRNALIIDALHGDFRGAASAKVFLRWTAECLASMRYAQAEVLIAAVEDFLAGPEVLRDGDAGTLARIARIRAAHPETARHEPSKVPGLSGASRPIAKAGPHPARRRLVLAKRLVWHLRGKVGGAASIPSGDAHWWHVGLFETAVVTDASQESVSVRRVDSAELRRIGAKALRTALRLRREGDRARGAWRDGHRALTDRTNWTRLFQLDETNAAKE
;
A
#
# COMPACT_ATOMS: atom_id res chain seq x y z
N MET A 1 30.85 42.79 15.07
CA MET A 1 30.25 44.14 15.18
C MET A 1 29.13 44.29 14.16
N ARG A 2 28.04 44.98 14.51
CA ARG A 2 26.83 45.15 13.66
C ARG A 2 27.09 46.06 12.45
N ARG A 3 26.52 45.73 11.28
CA ARG A 3 25.91 46.70 10.34
C ARG A 3 24.73 46.07 9.61
N GLY A 4 23.52 46.47 9.97
CA GLY A 4 22.34 46.34 9.11
C GLY A 4 22.05 47.67 8.40
N ARG A 5 21.26 47.64 7.32
CA ARG A 5 20.58 48.83 6.80
C ARG A 5 19.21 48.46 6.22
N VAL A 6 18.21 49.17 6.70
CA VAL A 6 16.80 49.20 6.24
C VAL A 6 16.67 50.31 5.17
N VAL A 7 15.45 50.57 4.69
CA VAL A 7 14.95 51.76 3.95
C VAL A 7 14.95 51.53 2.41
N LYS A 8 13.87 51.75 1.64
CA LYS A 8 12.86 52.85 1.66
C LYS A 8 11.51 52.47 1.02
N ILE A 9 10.41 53.12 1.45
CA ILE A 9 9.10 53.21 0.76
C ILE A 9 8.73 54.70 0.61
N ARG A 10 8.09 55.12 -0.50
CA ARG A 10 7.12 56.25 -0.63
C ARG A 10 6.56 56.29 -2.09
N ARG A 11 5.23 56.17 -2.29
CA ARG A 11 4.20 57.22 -2.63
C ARG A 11 4.29 57.79 -4.07
N HIS A 12 3.22 58.13 -4.82
CA HIS A 12 1.73 58.02 -4.72
C HIS A 12 1.08 58.31 -6.11
N ASN A 13 -0.04 57.61 -6.46
CA ASN A 13 -1.37 58.00 -7.06
C ASN A 13 -1.63 59.40 -7.73
N PRO A 14 -2.82 59.70 -8.37
CA PRO A 14 -4.07 58.91 -8.67
C PRO A 14 -4.80 59.24 -10.06
N ILE A 15 -6.12 58.94 -10.18
CA ILE A 15 -7.21 59.57 -11.04
C ILE A 15 -7.49 58.90 -12.42
N ASN A 16 -8.72 58.64 -12.96
CA ASN A 16 -10.14 58.82 -12.54
C ASN A 16 -11.14 57.77 -13.15
N MET A 17 -12.41 57.75 -12.69
CA MET A 17 -13.60 57.16 -13.37
C MET A 17 -14.37 58.20 -14.24
N PRO A 18 -15.45 57.78 -14.94
CA PRO A 18 -16.71 58.53 -14.90
C PRO A 18 -17.97 57.68 -14.56
N ASN A 19 -19.10 58.34 -14.32
CA ASN A 19 -20.29 57.82 -13.63
C ASN A 19 -21.61 58.22 -14.36
N GLN A 20 -22.73 57.53 -14.04
CA GLN A 20 -24.16 58.00 -14.00
C GLN A 20 -25.09 57.94 -15.28
N PRO A 21 -26.46 58.03 -15.18
CA PRO A 21 -27.41 57.09 -14.51
C PRO A 21 -28.88 56.96 -15.10
N LEU A 22 -29.75 56.18 -14.39
CA LEU A 22 -31.20 56.44 -14.06
C LEU A 22 -32.42 56.03 -14.96
N ARG A 23 -33.25 55.10 -14.42
CA ARG A 23 -34.76 55.04 -14.29
C ARG A 23 -35.28 53.58 -14.41
N SER A 24 -35.65 52.87 -13.34
CA SER A 24 -36.85 52.94 -12.46
C SER A 24 -38.08 52.13 -12.92
N GLN A 25 -38.39 51.06 -12.16
CA GLN A 25 -39.70 50.43 -11.80
C GLN A 25 -39.74 48.90 -12.02
N LEU A 26 -40.49 48.08 -11.25
CA LEU A 26 -41.42 48.35 -10.13
C LEU A 26 -41.31 47.29 -8.99
N LYS A 27 -42.28 47.25 -8.08
CA LYS A 27 -42.40 46.47 -6.83
C LYS A 27 -42.87 45.00 -7.04
N ASN A 28 -42.43 44.08 -6.18
CA ASN A 28 -43.29 43.54 -5.11
C ASN A 28 -42.47 42.84 -4.01
N ALA A 29 -43.01 42.83 -2.79
CA ALA A 29 -42.36 42.30 -1.60
C ALA A 29 -43.27 41.28 -0.91
N ALA A 30 -42.68 40.19 -0.42
CA ALA A 30 -43.29 39.33 0.59
C ALA A 30 -42.16 38.79 1.48
N LEU A 31 -42.11 39.29 2.71
CA LEU A 31 -41.25 38.76 3.76
C LEU A 31 -41.95 37.53 4.35
N MET A 32 -41.32 36.36 4.34
CA MET A 32 -41.86 35.20 5.07
C MET A 32 -40.78 34.46 5.85
N THR A 33 -40.99 34.48 7.16
CA THR A 33 -40.21 33.80 8.19
C THR A 33 -40.16 32.30 7.95
N LEU A 34 -38.96 31.71 7.96
CA LEU A 34 -38.76 30.27 8.06
C LEU A 34 -38.08 29.94 9.39
N VAL A 35 -38.90 29.87 10.44
CA VAL A 35 -38.56 29.15 11.67
C VAL A 35 -38.52 27.67 11.28
N GLY A 36 -37.35 27.04 11.39
CA GLY A 36 -37.22 25.59 11.26
C GLY A 36 -37.97 24.92 12.41
N GLY A 37 -39.06 24.22 12.09
CA GLY A 37 -39.89 23.57 13.10
C GLY A 37 -39.14 22.41 13.77
N PHE A 38 -39.11 22.43 15.11
CA PHE A 38 -38.98 21.20 15.87
C PHE A 38 -40.18 20.31 15.53
N ARG A 39 -39.94 19.02 15.27
CA ARG A 39 -40.99 18.01 15.16
C ARG A 39 -40.92 17.16 16.42
N GLU A 40 -41.74 17.50 17.41
CA GLU A 40 -42.04 16.58 18.50
C GLU A 40 -42.67 15.32 17.88
N VAL A 41 -42.14 14.16 18.24
CA VAL A 41 -42.73 12.87 17.94
C VAL A 41 -43.54 12.49 19.17
N ASN A 42 -44.86 12.36 19.02
CA ASN A 42 -45.73 11.87 20.08
C ASN A 42 -45.41 10.40 20.38
N ASP A 43 -45.58 10.01 21.64
CA ASP A 43 -45.54 8.62 22.10
C ASP A 43 -46.70 7.79 21.52
N THR A 44 -46.55 7.27 20.29
CA THR A 44 -47.26 6.05 19.83
C THR A 44 -46.62 5.42 18.58
N GLU A 45 -46.74 4.10 18.48
CA GLU A 45 -46.46 3.26 17.30
C GLU A 45 -44.99 3.11 16.87
N VAL A 46 -44.19 2.47 17.73
CA VAL A 46 -43.13 1.57 17.27
C VAL A 46 -43.79 0.26 16.81
N THR A 47 -44.19 0.19 15.53
CA THR A 47 -44.32 -1.03 14.70
C THR A 47 -44.73 -0.62 13.29
N GLU A 48 -43.75 -0.33 12.41
CA GLU A 48 -43.94 -0.57 10.98
C GLU A 48 -43.25 -1.90 10.66
N GLU A 49 -44.06 -2.93 10.44
CA GLU A 49 -43.62 -4.26 10.04
C GLU A 49 -43.03 -4.14 8.63
N ALA A 50 -41.72 -4.38 8.50
CA ALA A 50 -41.01 -4.23 7.23
C ALA A 50 -41.65 -5.12 6.16
N ALA A 51 -41.99 -4.54 5.00
CA ALA A 51 -42.52 -5.29 3.87
C ALA A 51 -41.56 -6.46 3.55
N PRO A 52 -42.08 -7.69 3.32
CA PRO A 52 -41.23 -8.85 3.14
C PRO A 52 -40.31 -8.64 1.95
N ALA A 53 -39.01 -8.72 2.19
CA ALA A 53 -38.00 -8.62 1.15
C ALA A 53 -38.24 -9.71 0.09
N PRO A 54 -38.05 -9.41 -1.21
CA PRO A 54 -38.15 -10.42 -2.25
C PRO A 54 -37.18 -11.58 -1.96
N GLU A 55 -37.66 -12.80 -2.15
CA GLU A 55 -36.98 -14.02 -1.70
C GLU A 55 -35.52 -14.10 -2.21
N GLY A 56 -34.57 -14.34 -1.29
CA GLY A 56 -33.28 -14.92 -1.65
C GLY A 56 -32.07 -14.50 -0.81
N HIS A 57 -31.95 -13.24 -0.37
CA HIS A 57 -30.64 -12.72 0.03
C HIS A 57 -30.65 -11.79 1.27
N ALA A 58 -30.04 -12.26 2.37
CA ALA A 58 -29.84 -11.47 3.59
C ALA A 58 -28.79 -10.36 3.39
N PRO A 59 -28.98 -9.15 3.95
CA PRO A 59 -28.12 -8.01 3.69
C PRO A 59 -26.71 -8.22 4.29
N ALA A 60 -25.68 -7.67 3.63
CA ALA A 60 -24.28 -8.00 3.89
C ALA A 60 -23.57 -6.94 4.73
N ILE A 61 -22.70 -7.36 5.65
CA ILE A 61 -21.84 -6.45 6.42
C ILE A 61 -20.73 -5.92 5.49
N ALA A 62 -20.76 -4.62 5.23
CA ALA A 62 -19.74 -3.91 4.47
C ALA A 62 -18.53 -3.52 5.34
N MET A 63 -18.75 -3.18 6.61
CA MET A 63 -17.70 -2.98 7.61
C MET A 63 -18.27 -3.01 9.03
N ARG A 64 -17.41 -3.17 10.04
CA ARG A 64 -17.73 -2.93 11.45
C ARG A 64 -16.98 -1.70 11.96
N THR A 65 -17.58 -0.95 12.88
CA THR A 65 -16.88 0.12 13.60
C THR A 65 -16.37 -0.41 14.93
N PHE A 66 -15.04 -0.40 15.08
CA PHE A 66 -14.36 -0.66 16.35
C PHE A 66 -13.88 0.66 16.98
N PHE A 67 -13.67 0.66 18.30
CA PHE A 67 -13.20 1.82 19.06
C PHE A 67 -11.78 1.64 19.62
N THR A 68 -11.19 0.44 19.51
CA THR A 68 -9.77 0.18 19.79
C THR A 68 -9.17 -0.81 18.79
N PRO A 69 -7.85 -0.74 18.51
CA PRO A 69 -7.15 -1.71 17.67
C PRO A 69 -7.18 -3.14 18.23
N PRO A 70 -6.87 -4.15 17.39
CA PRO A 70 -6.69 -5.53 17.82
C PRO A 70 -5.37 -5.75 18.57
N PHE A 71 -4.36 -4.88 18.35
CA PHE A 71 -3.05 -4.93 19.02
C PHE A 71 -2.81 -3.66 19.83
N ALA A 72 -2.40 -3.82 21.09
CA ALA A 72 -2.23 -2.70 22.04
C ALA A 72 -1.10 -1.71 21.68
N SER A 73 -0.20 -2.07 20.76
CA SER A 73 0.86 -1.21 20.23
C SER A 73 0.37 -0.19 19.19
N LEU A 74 -0.86 -0.33 18.68
CA LEU A 74 -1.37 0.49 17.59
C LEU A 74 -2.12 1.74 18.10
N PRO A 75 -2.19 2.84 17.31
CA PRO A 75 -2.86 4.06 17.72
C PRO A 75 -4.39 3.91 17.81
N VAL A 76 -4.94 4.14 19.01
CA VAL A 76 -6.39 4.12 19.27
C VAL A 76 -7.18 5.15 18.45
N ASP A 77 -6.57 6.28 18.09
CA ASP A 77 -7.27 7.38 17.40
C ASP A 77 -7.43 7.15 15.89
N LEU A 78 -6.95 6.01 15.37
CA LEU A 78 -7.32 5.51 14.04
C LEU A 78 -8.73 4.89 14.02
N TYR A 79 -9.33 4.65 15.20
CA TYR A 79 -10.61 3.96 15.37
C TYR A 79 -11.71 4.92 15.85
N ALA A 80 -11.51 5.60 16.98
CA ALA A 80 -12.44 6.62 17.47
C ALA A 80 -11.71 7.69 18.28
N LYS A 81 -12.10 8.96 18.11
CA LYS A 81 -11.59 10.12 18.85
C LYS A 81 -12.58 10.57 19.91
N ILE A 82 -12.05 11.02 21.05
CA ILE A 82 -12.80 11.78 22.05
C ILE A 82 -12.57 13.25 21.70
N GLU A 83 -13.59 13.90 21.13
CA GLU A 83 -13.51 15.30 20.69
C GLU A 83 -13.72 16.26 21.87
N ASP A 84 -14.54 15.85 22.86
CA ASP A 84 -14.75 16.55 24.12
C ASP A 84 -15.09 15.57 25.25
N GLY A 85 -14.79 15.94 26.50
CA GLY A 85 -15.07 15.12 27.68
C GLY A 85 -14.25 13.82 27.76
N ALA A 86 -14.93 12.69 28.00
CA ALA A 86 -14.32 11.38 28.24
C ALA A 86 -15.14 10.21 27.66
N ALA A 87 -14.45 9.11 27.33
CA ALA A 87 -15.08 7.83 26.95
C ALA A 87 -14.25 6.64 27.42
N THR A 88 -14.92 5.57 27.83
CA THR A 88 -14.30 4.24 28.03
C THR A 88 -14.43 3.45 26.74
N ARG A 89 -13.31 3.02 26.14
CA ARG A 89 -13.26 2.31 24.86
C ARG A 89 -12.87 0.83 25.05
N HIS A 90 -13.64 -0.07 24.47
CA HIS A 90 -13.32 -1.47 24.20
C HIS A 90 -13.30 -1.69 22.67
N ARG A 91 -12.92 -2.87 22.19
CA ARG A 91 -12.82 -3.10 20.73
C ARG A 91 -14.14 -2.90 20.02
N SER A 92 -15.22 -3.60 20.42
CA SER A 92 -16.54 -3.47 19.79
C SER A 92 -17.52 -2.54 20.51
N ALA A 93 -17.13 -1.89 21.61
CA ALA A 93 -18.02 -1.04 22.40
C ALA A 93 -17.36 0.23 22.93
N VAL A 94 -18.14 1.30 23.08
CA VAL A 94 -17.74 2.53 23.75
C VAL A 94 -18.83 2.96 24.74
N THR A 95 -18.40 3.39 25.93
CA THR A 95 -19.24 4.13 26.89
C THR A 95 -18.78 5.58 26.86
N VAL A 96 -19.61 6.45 26.27
CA VAL A 96 -19.43 7.90 26.31
C VAL A 96 -19.92 8.37 27.68
N HIS A 97 -19.04 9.04 28.45
CA HIS A 97 -19.41 9.58 29.77
C HIS A 97 -20.31 10.82 29.61
N PRO A 98 -20.97 11.32 30.68
CA PRO A 98 -21.71 12.58 30.62
C PRO A 98 -20.89 13.74 30.04
N HIS A 99 -21.56 14.71 29.42
CA HIS A 99 -20.98 15.93 28.84
C HIS A 99 -19.77 15.67 27.93
N SER A 100 -19.86 14.66 27.06
CA SER A 100 -18.75 14.19 26.22
C SER A 100 -19.19 13.97 24.77
N THR A 101 -18.23 14.04 23.85
CA THR A 101 -18.44 13.78 22.42
C THR A 101 -17.39 12.82 21.89
N VAL A 102 -17.83 11.73 21.24
CA VAL A 102 -16.96 10.78 20.54
C VAL A 102 -17.27 10.82 19.05
N SER A 103 -16.23 10.92 18.23
CA SER A 103 -16.33 10.87 16.77
C SER A 103 -15.63 9.63 16.22
N THR A 104 -16.29 8.95 15.29
CA THR A 104 -15.71 7.87 14.48
C THR A 104 -15.23 8.38 13.12
N SER A 105 -15.05 9.71 12.96
CA SER A 105 -14.39 10.33 11.82
C SER A 105 -12.87 10.11 11.87
N THR A 106 -12.48 8.85 11.71
CA THR A 106 -11.12 8.32 11.81
C THR A 106 -10.78 7.48 10.58
N TYR A 107 -9.65 6.78 10.59
CA TYR A 107 -9.26 5.95 9.46
C TYR A 107 -10.15 4.70 9.29
N PHE A 108 -10.35 3.93 10.37
CA PHE A 108 -11.16 2.70 10.35
C PHE A 108 -12.64 2.96 10.62
N GLY A 109 -12.99 4.05 11.31
CA GLY A 109 -14.36 4.34 11.74
C GLY A 109 -15.30 4.88 10.64
N ARG A 110 -14.76 5.28 9.48
CA ARG A 110 -15.52 5.89 8.38
C ARG A 110 -15.85 4.89 7.28
N PHE A 111 -17.10 4.89 6.82
CA PHE A 111 -17.57 4.17 5.66
C PHE A 111 -17.18 4.93 4.37
N PRO A 112 -16.42 4.33 3.42
CA PRO A 112 -15.86 5.03 2.25
C PRO A 112 -16.90 5.25 1.15
N ALA A 113 -17.94 6.04 1.45
CA ALA A 113 -19.15 6.22 0.64
C ALA A 113 -18.88 6.59 -0.83
N SER A 114 -17.86 7.40 -1.11
CA SER A 114 -17.45 7.76 -2.46
C SER A 114 -17.03 6.56 -3.32
N TYR A 115 -16.35 5.58 -2.74
CA TYR A 115 -15.96 4.35 -3.43
C TYR A 115 -17.17 3.45 -3.68
N TRP A 116 -18.06 3.32 -2.70
CA TRP A 116 -19.31 2.59 -2.84
C TRP A 116 -20.20 3.19 -3.95
N GLN A 117 -20.42 4.50 -3.95
CA GLN A 117 -21.22 5.17 -4.98
C GLN A 117 -20.61 5.05 -6.37
N ARG A 118 -19.28 5.05 -6.48
CA ARG A 118 -18.58 5.01 -7.77
C ARG A 118 -18.57 3.61 -8.38
N TRP A 119 -18.38 2.56 -7.58
CA TRP A 119 -18.03 1.23 -8.06
C TRP A 119 -19.11 0.16 -7.85
N THR A 120 -20.17 0.45 -7.09
CA THR A 120 -21.25 -0.49 -6.76
C THR A 120 -22.62 0.10 -7.16
N PRO A 121 -23.70 -0.71 -7.29
CA PRO A 121 -25.05 -0.20 -7.49
C PRO A 121 -25.72 0.24 -6.16
N VAL A 122 -25.00 0.24 -5.04
CA VAL A 122 -25.55 0.47 -3.70
C VAL A 122 -25.86 1.96 -3.50
N THR A 123 -27.14 2.28 -3.28
CA THR A 123 -27.65 3.65 -3.10
C THR A 123 -27.85 4.06 -1.65
N GLU A 124 -27.73 3.15 -0.69
CA GLU A 124 -27.93 3.40 0.75
C GLU A 124 -27.13 2.42 1.62
N VAL A 125 -26.85 2.81 2.86
CA VAL A 125 -26.25 1.96 3.89
C VAL A 125 -27.04 2.08 5.18
N THR A 126 -27.25 0.95 5.85
CA THR A 126 -27.91 0.88 7.16
C THR A 126 -26.87 0.63 8.24
N VAL A 127 -26.76 1.56 9.19
CA VAL A 127 -25.95 1.36 10.39
C VAL A 127 -26.80 0.65 11.44
N ARG A 128 -26.33 -0.49 11.94
CA ARG A 128 -26.91 -1.21 13.08
C ARG A 128 -26.01 -1.04 14.29
N ALA A 129 -26.58 -0.91 15.49
CA ALA A 129 -25.82 -0.91 16.74
C ALA A 129 -26.69 -1.36 17.92
N SER A 130 -26.06 -1.96 18.93
CA SER A 130 -26.64 -2.05 20.28
C SER A 130 -26.42 -0.74 21.02
N VAL A 131 -27.48 -0.17 21.60
CA VAL A 131 -27.43 1.10 22.35
C VAL A 131 -28.19 1.04 23.67
N SER A 132 -27.63 1.68 24.70
CA SER A 132 -28.25 1.85 26.02
C SER A 132 -27.77 3.14 26.71
N GLY A 133 -28.50 3.60 27.73
CA GLY A 133 -28.24 4.87 28.42
C GLY A 133 -29.06 6.01 27.79
N ALA A 134 -28.51 7.22 27.79
CA ALA A 134 -29.15 8.35 27.11
C ALA A 134 -28.15 9.30 26.45
N GLY A 135 -28.51 9.79 25.25
CA GLY A 135 -27.65 10.64 24.45
C GLY A 135 -28.16 10.81 23.02
N ILE A 136 -27.30 11.31 22.14
CA ILE A 136 -27.60 11.56 20.73
C ILE A 136 -26.60 10.77 19.88
N VAL A 137 -27.13 9.97 18.94
CA VAL A 137 -26.36 9.36 17.86
C VAL A 137 -26.64 10.15 16.58
N ARG A 138 -25.59 10.61 15.91
CA ARG A 138 -25.67 11.24 14.59
C ARG A 138 -24.95 10.40 13.56
N VAL A 139 -25.60 10.14 12.43
CA VAL A 139 -24.93 9.70 11.21
C VAL A 139 -24.51 10.94 10.44
N MET A 140 -23.21 11.09 10.24
CA MET A 140 -22.54 12.26 9.70
C MET A 140 -21.83 11.91 8.40
N ALA A 141 -21.61 12.90 7.54
CA ALA A 141 -20.95 12.73 6.25
C ALA A 141 -20.05 13.92 5.89
N SER A 142 -19.08 13.68 5.00
CA SER A 142 -18.26 14.72 4.37
C SER A 142 -18.53 14.81 2.87
N ASP A 143 -18.14 15.93 2.27
CA ASP A 143 -17.92 16.06 0.82
C ASP A 143 -16.44 15.86 0.44
N THR A 144 -16.11 16.00 -0.85
CA THR A 144 -14.73 15.86 -1.37
C THR A 144 -13.71 16.88 -0.85
N HIS A 145 -14.13 17.92 -0.14
CA HIS A 145 -13.27 18.93 0.49
C HIS A 145 -13.21 18.75 2.03
N GLY A 146 -13.84 17.71 2.57
CA GLY A 146 -13.97 17.49 4.02
C GLY A 146 -15.09 18.31 4.68
N GLY A 147 -15.95 19.00 3.90
CA GLY A 147 -17.07 19.77 4.43
C GLY A 147 -18.12 18.85 5.06
N THR A 148 -18.39 19.02 6.36
CA THR A 148 -19.23 18.10 7.13
C THR A 148 -20.72 18.44 7.08
N ARG A 149 -21.57 17.41 7.16
CA ARG A 149 -23.03 17.52 7.18
C ARG A 149 -23.67 16.35 7.92
N THR A 150 -24.77 16.59 8.60
CA THR A 150 -25.57 15.53 9.24
C THR A 150 -26.49 14.86 8.21
N LEU A 151 -26.49 13.52 8.18
CA LEU A 151 -27.43 12.71 7.40
C LEU A 151 -28.66 12.33 8.24
N ARG A 152 -28.46 11.94 9.50
CA ARG A 152 -29.52 11.50 10.41
C ARG A 152 -29.14 11.78 11.86
N THR A 153 -30.13 12.08 12.69
CA THR A 153 -29.98 12.26 14.15
C THR A 153 -31.01 11.37 14.84
N ALA A 154 -30.61 10.67 15.89
CA ALA A 154 -31.49 9.92 16.78
C ALA A 154 -31.15 10.25 18.23
N ARG A 155 -32.16 10.39 19.09
CA ARG A 155 -31.99 10.46 20.55
C ARG A 155 -32.21 9.06 21.11
N VAL A 156 -31.23 8.57 21.88
CA VAL A 156 -31.33 7.32 22.63
C VAL A 156 -31.75 7.68 24.06
N ALA A 157 -32.69 6.93 24.62
CA ALA A 157 -33.10 7.06 26.01
C ALA A 157 -33.63 5.71 26.51
N GLY A 158 -33.00 5.14 27.53
CA GLY A 158 -33.43 3.90 28.17
C GLY A 158 -32.25 3.10 28.71
N THR A 159 -32.38 2.54 29.92
CA THR A 159 -31.32 1.74 30.55
C THR A 159 -31.22 0.31 29.99
N THR A 160 -32.22 -0.13 29.24
CA THR A 160 -32.22 -1.43 28.55
C THR A 160 -31.49 -1.33 27.21
N GLU A 161 -30.68 -2.32 26.89
CA GLU A 161 -30.04 -2.41 25.57
C GLU A 161 -31.09 -2.64 24.47
N THR A 162 -31.00 -1.85 23.40
CA THR A 162 -31.88 -1.93 22.23
C THR A 162 -31.05 -1.95 20.96
N ARG A 163 -31.48 -2.72 19.95
CA ARG A 163 -30.84 -2.71 18.63
C ARG A 163 -31.45 -1.59 17.80
N ALA A 164 -30.65 -0.58 17.48
CA ALA A 164 -31.06 0.56 16.67
C ALA A 164 -30.58 0.40 15.21
N GLU A 165 -31.37 0.89 14.26
CA GLU A 165 -31.02 0.90 12.83
C GLU A 165 -31.18 2.29 12.21
N TRP A 166 -30.18 2.72 11.44
CA TRP A 166 -30.14 4.02 10.78
C TRP A 166 -29.70 3.89 9.31
N THR A 167 -30.69 3.72 8.42
CA THR A 167 -30.48 3.84 6.96
C THR A 167 -30.24 5.29 6.56
N VAL A 168 -29.25 5.50 5.68
CA VAL A 168 -28.89 6.78 5.06
C VAL A 168 -28.47 6.62 3.59
N PRO A 169 -28.74 7.62 2.72
CA PRO A 169 -28.42 7.53 1.30
C PRO A 169 -26.92 7.70 0.99
N ILE A 170 -26.48 7.02 -0.06
CA ILE A 170 -25.17 7.15 -0.72
C ILE A 170 -25.41 7.88 -2.07
N ASP A 171 -25.77 9.16 -2.01
CA ASP A 171 -26.22 9.93 -3.18
C ASP A 171 -25.30 11.09 -3.59
N LYS A 172 -24.47 11.61 -2.67
CA LYS A 172 -23.71 12.86 -2.82
C LYS A 172 -22.21 12.70 -2.49
N PHE A 173 -21.58 11.70 -3.10
CA PHE A 173 -20.19 11.29 -2.83
C PHE A 173 -19.33 10.99 -4.08
N VAL A 174 -19.82 11.25 -5.30
CA VAL A 174 -19.20 10.83 -6.58
C VAL A 174 -17.68 11.10 -6.69
N ASP A 175 -17.23 12.28 -6.26
CA ASP A 175 -15.82 12.69 -6.30
C ASP A 175 -15.09 12.54 -4.96
N GLY A 176 -15.82 12.25 -3.88
CA GLY A 176 -15.25 12.19 -2.54
C GLY A 176 -16.29 12.27 -1.42
N GLY A 177 -15.83 11.93 -0.22
CA GLY A 177 -16.57 11.93 1.02
C GLY A 177 -16.78 10.53 1.61
N ALA A 178 -17.05 10.50 2.91
CA ALA A 178 -17.28 9.30 3.72
C ALA A 178 -18.38 9.55 4.75
N ILE A 179 -18.88 8.48 5.39
CA ILE A 179 -19.95 8.52 6.41
C ILE A 179 -19.42 7.97 7.75
N TRP A 180 -19.82 8.53 8.89
CA TRP A 180 -19.41 8.09 10.24
C TRP A 180 -20.50 8.34 11.29
N LEU A 181 -20.24 7.89 12.53
CA LEU A 181 -21.03 8.20 13.72
C LEU A 181 -20.38 9.27 14.61
N GLU A 182 -21.17 10.23 15.06
CA GLU A 182 -20.90 11.08 16.23
C GLU A 182 -21.83 10.67 17.37
N LEU A 183 -21.27 10.55 18.58
CA LEU A 183 -21.96 10.14 19.79
C LEU A 183 -21.83 11.28 20.81
N LEU A 184 -22.94 11.82 21.30
CA LEU A 184 -22.96 12.96 22.21
C LEU A 184 -23.81 12.65 23.45
N THR A 185 -23.37 13.12 24.61
CA THR A 185 -24.07 12.94 25.90
C THR A 185 -24.39 14.28 26.56
N GLU A 186 -25.49 14.29 27.31
CA GLU A 186 -25.87 15.40 28.19
C GLU A 186 -25.51 15.00 29.65
N ALA A 187 -26.48 14.82 30.54
CA ALA A 187 -26.23 14.45 31.94
C ALA A 187 -25.93 12.95 32.16
N ASP A 188 -26.37 12.10 31.24
CA ASP A 188 -26.30 10.63 31.33
C ASP A 188 -25.25 10.05 30.38
N PRO A 189 -24.66 8.88 30.69
CA PRO A 189 -23.79 8.17 29.76
C PRO A 189 -24.58 7.50 28.63
N LEU A 190 -23.91 7.30 27.49
CA LEU A 190 -24.40 6.55 26.34
C LEU A 190 -23.44 5.40 26.03
N GLN A 191 -23.94 4.17 26.03
CA GLN A 191 -23.21 3.01 25.55
C GLN A 191 -23.62 2.68 24.11
N VAL A 192 -22.64 2.44 23.25
CA VAL A 192 -22.82 1.99 21.87
C VAL A 192 -21.89 0.80 21.63
N ALA A 193 -22.45 -0.32 21.15
CA ALA A 193 -21.73 -1.57 20.91
C ALA A 193 -22.13 -2.19 19.57
N ASP A 194 -21.25 -3.07 19.08
CA ASP A 194 -21.46 -3.98 17.95
C ASP A 194 -22.03 -3.28 16.72
N VAL A 195 -21.31 -2.22 16.31
CA VAL A 195 -21.70 -1.33 15.21
C VAL A 195 -21.37 -1.96 13.86
N GLU A 196 -22.40 -2.28 13.08
CA GLU A 196 -22.31 -2.88 11.75
C GLU A 196 -22.81 -1.90 10.68
N TRP A 197 -22.08 -1.77 9.58
CA TRP A 197 -22.51 -1.03 8.39
C TRP A 197 -22.94 -2.04 7.35
N VAL A 198 -24.21 -2.02 7.01
CA VAL A 198 -24.86 -3.09 6.25
C VAL A 198 -25.39 -2.54 4.94
N VAL A 199 -25.10 -3.23 3.85
CA VAL A 199 -25.56 -2.92 2.49
C VAL A 199 -26.54 -3.98 1.99
N PRO A 200 -27.39 -3.69 0.99
CA PRO A 200 -28.13 -4.70 0.26
C PRO A 200 -27.20 -5.82 -0.23
N HIS A 201 -27.69 -7.07 -0.27
CA HIS A 201 -26.85 -8.20 -0.62
C HIS A 201 -26.30 -8.07 -2.05
N PRO A 202 -25.02 -8.40 -2.29
CA PRO A 202 -24.45 -8.32 -3.63
C PRO A 202 -25.11 -9.30 -4.61
N HIS A 203 -25.42 -8.86 -5.83
CA HIS A 203 -25.94 -9.75 -6.88
C HIS A 203 -24.93 -10.83 -7.34
N ARG A 204 -23.64 -10.66 -7.02
CA ARG A 204 -22.58 -11.63 -7.28
C ARG A 204 -22.03 -12.13 -5.95
N SER A 205 -22.31 -13.38 -5.58
CA SER A 205 -21.71 -14.02 -4.41
C SER A 205 -20.54 -14.90 -4.85
N ARG A 206 -19.33 -14.33 -4.85
CA ARG A 206 -18.10 -15.11 -5.06
C ARG A 206 -17.56 -15.52 -3.69
N PRO A 207 -17.27 -16.81 -3.43
CA PRO A 207 -16.49 -17.20 -2.27
C PRO A 207 -15.10 -16.56 -2.35
N THR A 208 -14.56 -16.10 -1.23
CA THR A 208 -13.18 -15.60 -1.15
C THR A 208 -12.27 -16.68 -0.58
N THR A 209 -11.16 -16.96 -1.26
CA THR A 209 -10.07 -17.83 -0.80
C THR A 209 -8.87 -16.96 -0.44
N ALA A 210 -8.37 -17.04 0.79
CA ALA A 210 -7.15 -16.33 1.17
C ALA A 210 -5.90 -17.14 0.76
N VAL A 211 -4.83 -16.45 0.38
CA VAL A 211 -3.54 -17.03 0.00
C VAL A 211 -2.43 -16.24 0.69
N LEU A 212 -1.74 -16.90 1.62
CA LEU A 212 -0.53 -16.40 2.25
C LEU A 212 0.68 -17.09 1.64
N CYS A 213 1.76 -16.35 1.38
CA CYS A 213 3.06 -16.95 1.07
C CYS A 213 4.06 -16.66 2.19
N THR A 214 4.87 -17.65 2.56
CA THR A 214 5.90 -17.48 3.61
C THR A 214 7.25 -18.06 3.18
N HIS A 215 8.35 -17.48 3.70
CA HIS A 215 9.70 -17.98 3.48
C HIS A 215 10.59 -17.71 4.72
N ASN A 216 10.72 -18.72 5.59
CA ASN A 216 11.50 -18.64 6.84
C ASN A 216 11.02 -17.54 7.80
N ARG A 217 9.71 -17.31 7.88
CA ARG A 217 9.05 -16.43 8.86
C ARG A 217 7.85 -17.09 9.53
N PRO A 218 7.99 -18.34 10.02
CA PRO A 218 6.83 -19.11 10.49
C PRO A 218 6.13 -18.44 11.68
N ASP A 219 6.87 -17.75 12.54
CA ASP A 219 6.30 -17.09 13.73
C ASP A 219 5.45 -15.86 13.36
N ASP A 220 5.88 -15.07 12.36
CA ASP A 220 5.10 -13.96 11.79
C ASP A 220 3.84 -14.49 11.11
N CYS A 221 3.98 -15.51 10.25
CA CYS A 221 2.88 -16.16 9.54
C CYS A 221 1.81 -16.72 10.51
N LEU A 222 2.23 -17.38 11.60
CA LEU A 222 1.32 -17.86 12.65
C LEU A 222 0.59 -16.71 13.37
N ASN A 223 1.21 -15.55 13.55
CA ASN A 223 0.54 -14.39 14.14
C ASN A 223 -0.56 -13.85 13.22
N THR A 224 -0.28 -13.72 11.92
CA THR A 224 -1.25 -13.32 10.90
C THR A 224 -2.42 -14.32 10.82
N LEU A 225 -2.14 -15.62 10.80
CA LEU A 225 -3.16 -16.68 10.78
C LEU A 225 -4.02 -16.68 12.06
N ARG A 226 -3.44 -16.48 13.24
CA ARG A 226 -4.21 -16.33 14.50
C ARG A 226 -5.12 -15.11 14.47
N ALA A 227 -4.62 -13.96 14.02
CA ALA A 227 -5.42 -12.73 13.95
C ALA A 227 -6.63 -12.90 13.01
N LEU A 228 -6.43 -13.60 11.88
CA LEU A 228 -7.50 -13.96 10.95
C LEU A 228 -8.52 -14.92 11.59
N ALA A 229 -8.04 -16.04 12.15
CA ALA A 229 -8.90 -17.09 12.70
C ALA A 229 -9.65 -16.68 13.98
N ALA A 230 -9.17 -15.67 14.70
CA ALA A 230 -9.80 -15.13 15.90
C ALA A 230 -11.00 -14.20 15.63
N ASP A 231 -11.25 -13.78 14.38
CA ASP A 231 -12.42 -12.96 14.02
C ASP A 231 -13.47 -13.78 13.26
N PRO A 232 -14.64 -14.08 13.87
CA PRO A 232 -15.68 -14.90 13.23
C PRO A 232 -16.26 -14.30 11.94
N ALA A 233 -16.28 -12.97 11.77
CA ALA A 233 -16.81 -12.34 10.56
C ALA A 233 -15.81 -12.41 9.41
N ALA A 234 -14.52 -12.16 9.69
CA ALA A 234 -13.45 -12.39 8.72
C ALA A 234 -13.41 -13.87 8.27
N MET A 235 -13.54 -14.79 9.23
CA MET A 235 -13.63 -16.23 8.95
C MET A 235 -14.91 -16.63 8.22
N SER A 236 -16.02 -15.91 8.36
CA SER A 236 -17.25 -16.17 7.59
C SER A 236 -17.19 -15.60 6.17
N ALA A 237 -16.34 -14.62 5.91
CA ALA A 237 -16.07 -14.10 4.57
C ALA A 237 -15.15 -15.00 3.72
N LEU A 238 -14.50 -16.01 4.33
CA LEU A 238 -13.56 -16.91 3.68
C LEU A 238 -14.08 -18.35 3.54
N SER A 239 -13.97 -18.87 2.31
CA SER A 239 -14.19 -20.27 1.96
C SER A 239 -13.02 -21.18 2.40
N ASP A 240 -11.80 -20.76 2.05
CA ASP A 240 -10.57 -21.54 2.15
C ASP A 240 -9.38 -20.62 2.44
N VAL A 241 -8.31 -21.17 3.01
CA VAL A 241 -7.05 -20.46 3.26
C VAL A 241 -5.87 -21.33 2.81
N TYR A 242 -5.14 -20.89 1.78
CA TYR A 242 -3.89 -21.51 1.37
C TYR A 242 -2.72 -20.82 2.06
N VAL A 243 -1.78 -21.61 2.57
CA VAL A 243 -0.50 -21.13 3.10
C VAL A 243 0.63 -21.83 2.34
N VAL A 244 1.30 -21.07 1.48
CA VAL A 244 2.35 -21.53 0.58
C VAL A 244 3.71 -21.28 1.22
N ASP A 245 4.27 -22.30 1.85
CA ASP A 245 5.59 -22.24 2.49
C ASP A 245 6.68 -22.60 1.48
N GLN A 246 7.56 -21.62 1.27
CA GLN A 246 8.69 -21.66 0.36
C GLN A 246 10.04 -21.79 1.09
N GLY A 247 10.01 -21.96 2.41
CA GLY A 247 11.13 -21.98 3.33
C GLY A 247 11.65 -23.37 3.70
N ASN A 248 12.75 -23.34 4.45
CA ASN A 248 13.34 -24.51 5.13
C ASN A 248 13.19 -24.40 6.66
N ASP A 249 13.00 -23.19 7.20
CA ASP A 249 12.48 -22.97 8.55
C ASP A 249 10.94 -22.88 8.44
N THR A 250 10.27 -24.01 8.64
CA THR A 250 8.90 -24.22 8.14
C THR A 250 7.82 -23.93 9.16
N LEU A 251 6.61 -23.64 8.69
CA LEU A 251 5.47 -23.35 9.55
C LEU A 251 5.10 -24.52 10.48
N ASP A 252 5.11 -25.74 9.94
CA ASP A 252 4.84 -26.99 10.65
C ASP A 252 5.93 -27.41 11.65
N SER A 253 7.05 -26.70 11.72
CA SER A 253 8.09 -26.92 12.74
C SER A 253 7.75 -26.27 14.10
N ARG A 254 6.78 -25.37 14.15
CA ARG A 254 6.46 -24.57 15.35
C ARG A 254 5.36 -25.24 16.17
N GLU A 255 5.59 -25.35 17.49
CA GLU A 255 4.64 -25.94 18.46
C GLU A 255 3.18 -25.46 18.28
N PRO A 256 2.88 -24.16 18.04
CA PRO A 256 1.49 -23.72 17.89
C PRO A 256 0.84 -23.99 16.52
N PHE A 257 1.54 -24.63 15.56
CA PHE A 257 1.01 -24.79 14.20
C PHE A 257 -0.31 -25.57 14.17
N GLU A 258 -0.35 -26.72 14.84
CA GLU A 258 -1.53 -27.59 14.87
C GLU A 258 -2.75 -26.86 15.46
N SER A 259 -2.58 -26.17 16.60
CA SER A 259 -3.67 -25.45 17.25
C SER A 259 -4.17 -24.26 16.42
N VAL A 260 -3.29 -23.57 15.69
CA VAL A 260 -3.70 -22.51 14.75
C VAL A 260 -4.43 -23.08 13.54
N ARG A 261 -3.96 -24.20 12.97
CA ARG A 261 -4.62 -24.87 11.84
C ARG A 261 -6.03 -25.35 12.23
N ASP A 262 -6.19 -25.89 13.45
CA ASP A 262 -7.47 -26.39 13.93
C ASP A 262 -8.52 -25.26 14.10
N MET A 263 -8.10 -24.01 14.39
CA MET A 263 -9.02 -22.85 14.39
C MET A 263 -9.68 -22.60 13.03
N PHE A 264 -9.09 -23.05 11.92
CA PHE A 264 -9.70 -22.92 10.58
C PHE A 264 -10.76 -23.98 10.29
N GLY A 265 -10.92 -25.00 11.14
CA GLY A 265 -11.94 -26.04 10.97
C GLY A 265 -11.78 -26.85 9.67
N GLY A 266 -10.54 -27.16 9.29
CA GLY A 266 -10.23 -27.91 8.06
C GLY A 266 -10.15 -27.08 6.77
N ARG A 267 -10.41 -25.76 6.82
CA ARG A 267 -10.34 -24.86 5.65
C ARG A 267 -8.92 -24.40 5.28
N MET A 268 -7.93 -24.66 6.14
CA MET A 268 -6.54 -24.29 5.91
C MET A 268 -5.79 -25.39 5.15
N ARG A 269 -5.30 -25.07 3.94
CA ARG A 269 -4.43 -25.93 3.12
C ARG A 269 -2.99 -25.44 3.19
N TYR A 270 -2.13 -26.22 3.84
CA TYR A 270 -0.69 -25.95 3.93
C TYR A 270 0.04 -26.63 2.77
N VAL A 271 0.74 -25.85 1.95
CA VAL A 271 1.40 -26.29 0.71
C VAL A 271 2.87 -25.92 0.77
N ARG A 272 3.77 -26.91 0.66
CA ARG A 272 5.22 -26.67 0.61
C ARG A 272 5.72 -26.68 -0.83
N GLN A 273 6.62 -25.76 -1.18
CA GLN A 273 7.26 -25.72 -2.50
C GLN A 273 8.69 -25.16 -2.48
N ARG A 274 9.40 -25.26 -3.61
CA ARG A 274 10.69 -24.56 -3.79
C ARG A 274 10.50 -23.05 -3.81
N ASN A 275 11.50 -22.29 -3.38
CA ASN A 275 11.43 -20.83 -3.41
C ASN A 275 11.34 -20.28 -4.84
N LEU A 276 10.18 -19.70 -5.16
CA LEU A 276 9.83 -19.00 -6.40
C LEU A 276 9.53 -17.51 -6.16
N GLY A 277 9.87 -17.00 -4.98
CA GLY A 277 9.67 -15.60 -4.62
C GLY A 277 8.21 -15.20 -4.42
N GLY A 278 7.92 -13.90 -4.44
CA GLY A 278 6.59 -13.33 -4.16
C GLY A 278 5.53 -13.84 -5.14
N ALA A 279 5.68 -13.50 -6.43
CA ALA A 279 4.82 -14.01 -7.49
C ALA A 279 4.61 -15.53 -7.44
N GLY A 280 5.65 -16.32 -7.15
CA GLY A 280 5.55 -17.77 -7.09
C GLY A 280 4.78 -18.31 -5.90
N GLY A 281 4.82 -17.62 -4.76
CA GLY A 281 4.01 -17.96 -3.59
C GLY A 281 2.53 -17.66 -3.82
N PHE A 282 2.21 -16.42 -4.17
CA PHE A 282 0.84 -15.98 -4.43
C PHE A 282 0.20 -16.71 -5.61
N THR A 283 0.94 -16.89 -6.71
CA THR A 283 0.43 -17.60 -7.89
C THR A 283 0.16 -19.07 -7.60
N ARG A 284 0.87 -19.69 -6.65
CA ARG A 284 0.56 -21.08 -6.27
C ARG A 284 -0.83 -21.19 -5.69
N GLY A 285 -1.17 -20.39 -4.67
CA GLY A 285 -2.53 -20.41 -4.10
C GLY A 285 -3.59 -19.98 -5.10
N LEU A 286 -3.29 -19.04 -6.01
CA LEU A 286 -4.19 -18.67 -7.11
C LEU A 286 -4.43 -19.82 -8.10
N HIS A 287 -3.38 -20.58 -8.45
CA HIS A 287 -3.47 -21.75 -9.34
C HIS A 287 -4.29 -22.87 -8.71
N GLU A 288 -4.03 -23.18 -7.44
CA GLU A 288 -4.74 -24.21 -6.67
C GLU A 288 -6.21 -23.81 -6.39
N SER A 289 -6.50 -22.54 -6.11
CA SER A 289 -7.88 -22.06 -5.93
C SER A 289 -8.70 -22.15 -7.23
N LEU A 290 -8.08 -21.86 -8.37
CA LEU A 290 -8.70 -21.97 -9.69
C LEU A 290 -8.53 -23.37 -10.30
N ALA A 291 -8.50 -24.44 -9.49
CA ALA A 291 -8.34 -25.81 -9.97
C ALA A 291 -9.37 -26.19 -11.04
N ALA A 292 -10.65 -25.89 -10.82
CA ALA A 292 -11.72 -26.06 -11.81
C ALA A 292 -11.79 -24.86 -12.78
N ASP A 293 -11.86 -25.14 -14.08
CA ASP A 293 -11.82 -24.11 -15.14
C ASP A 293 -12.97 -23.10 -15.06
N ASP A 294 -14.10 -23.46 -14.45
CA ASP A 294 -15.32 -22.66 -14.27
C ASP A 294 -15.49 -22.06 -12.85
N ALA A 295 -14.55 -22.28 -11.92
CA ALA A 295 -14.59 -21.74 -10.56
C ALA A 295 -14.70 -20.19 -10.52
N VAL A 296 -15.86 -19.67 -10.11
CA VAL A 296 -16.07 -18.22 -9.94
C VAL A 296 -15.83 -17.84 -8.48
N LEU A 297 -14.65 -17.29 -8.19
CA LEU A 297 -14.21 -16.95 -6.83
C LEU A 297 -13.38 -15.65 -6.78
N ASN A 298 -13.13 -15.16 -5.57
CA ASN A 298 -12.12 -14.13 -5.28
C ASN A 298 -10.89 -14.78 -4.65
N THR A 299 -9.68 -14.42 -5.08
CA THR A 299 -8.43 -14.82 -4.40
C THR A 299 -7.86 -13.62 -3.67
N LEU A 300 -7.76 -13.68 -2.34
CA LEU A 300 -7.19 -12.63 -1.48
C LEU A 300 -5.74 -12.98 -1.13
N PHE A 301 -4.78 -12.33 -1.80
CA PHE A 301 -3.37 -12.37 -1.43
C PHE A 301 -3.13 -11.61 -0.13
N MET A 302 -2.28 -12.14 0.76
CA MET A 302 -1.86 -11.51 2.02
C MET A 302 -0.39 -11.87 2.32
N ASP A 303 0.43 -10.88 2.70
CA ASP A 303 1.80 -11.14 3.18
C ASP A 303 1.79 -11.86 4.55
N ASP A 304 2.89 -12.53 4.90
CA ASP A 304 3.03 -13.25 6.16
C ASP A 304 3.44 -12.37 7.35
N ASP A 305 4.26 -11.33 7.13
CA ASP A 305 4.80 -10.41 8.14
C ASP A 305 4.00 -9.10 8.33
N ILE A 306 2.67 -9.24 8.36
CA ILE A 306 1.72 -8.14 8.63
C ILE A 306 1.14 -8.16 10.05
N LEU A 307 0.70 -7.00 10.55
CA LEU A 307 -0.38 -6.95 11.54
C LEU A 307 -1.70 -6.72 10.82
N LEU A 308 -2.62 -7.67 10.97
CA LEU A 308 -3.94 -7.65 10.33
C LEU A 308 -4.98 -6.95 11.21
N GLU A 309 -5.73 -5.99 10.64
CA GLU A 309 -7.07 -5.66 11.14
C GLU A 309 -8.07 -6.60 10.42
N PRO A 310 -8.67 -7.60 11.09
CA PRO A 310 -9.45 -8.63 10.39
C PRO A 310 -10.68 -8.09 9.66
N ASP A 311 -11.22 -6.92 10.05
CA ASP A 311 -12.31 -6.28 9.31
C ASP A 311 -11.93 -5.89 7.88
N THR A 312 -10.63 -5.75 7.56
CA THR A 312 -10.11 -5.57 6.20
C THR A 312 -10.59 -6.69 5.26
N VAL A 313 -10.67 -7.95 5.73
CA VAL A 313 -11.14 -9.10 4.93
C VAL A 313 -12.63 -8.97 4.60
N VAL A 314 -13.44 -8.54 5.58
CA VAL A 314 -14.88 -8.27 5.42
C VAL A 314 -15.09 -7.13 4.43
N ARG A 315 -14.41 -5.99 4.66
CA ARG A 315 -14.47 -4.79 3.80
C ARG A 315 -14.17 -5.11 2.34
N MET A 316 -13.05 -5.78 2.09
CA MET A 316 -12.62 -6.09 0.72
C MET A 316 -13.53 -7.12 0.05
N THR A 317 -13.94 -8.17 0.76
CA THR A 317 -14.83 -9.22 0.21
C THR A 317 -16.21 -8.67 -0.15
N THR A 318 -16.86 -7.95 0.78
CA THR A 318 -18.20 -7.41 0.52
C THR A 318 -18.16 -6.32 -0.56
N PHE A 319 -17.12 -5.48 -0.61
CA PHE A 319 -16.96 -4.50 -1.69
C PHE A 319 -16.72 -5.16 -3.06
N ALA A 320 -15.82 -6.16 -3.15
CA ALA A 320 -15.53 -6.87 -4.40
C ALA A 320 -16.75 -7.60 -4.99
N ASN A 321 -17.58 -8.18 -4.12
CA ASN A 321 -18.82 -8.82 -4.52
C ASN A 321 -19.90 -7.80 -4.90
N SER A 322 -19.92 -6.62 -4.26
CA SER A 322 -20.84 -5.50 -4.58
C SER A 322 -20.47 -4.74 -5.86
N ALA A 323 -19.27 -4.91 -6.39
CA ALA A 323 -18.79 -4.16 -7.54
C ALA A 323 -19.61 -4.45 -8.82
N VAL A 324 -19.95 -3.39 -9.56
CA VAL A 324 -20.71 -3.47 -10.83
C VAL A 324 -19.98 -4.32 -11.85
N GLU A 325 -18.65 -4.30 -11.87
CA GLU A 325 -17.80 -5.20 -12.65
C GLU A 325 -16.71 -5.86 -11.80
N PRO A 326 -16.17 -7.02 -12.21
CA PRO A 326 -14.97 -7.58 -11.59
C PRO A 326 -13.90 -6.48 -11.44
N THR A 327 -13.46 -6.26 -10.20
CA THR A 327 -12.57 -5.16 -9.82
C THR A 327 -11.52 -5.74 -8.87
N VAL A 328 -10.24 -5.42 -9.06
CA VAL A 328 -9.20 -5.75 -8.08
C VAL A 328 -9.35 -4.81 -6.88
N VAL A 329 -9.45 -5.36 -5.68
CA VAL A 329 -9.65 -4.58 -4.45
C VAL A 329 -8.44 -4.78 -3.55
N GLY A 330 -7.68 -3.72 -3.33
CA GLY A 330 -6.49 -3.72 -2.49
C GLY A 330 -6.70 -3.03 -1.16
N SER A 331 -6.01 -3.49 -0.11
CA SER A 331 -5.88 -2.72 1.12
C SER A 331 -4.80 -1.64 0.97
N GLN A 332 -4.90 -0.61 1.79
CA GLN A 332 -3.79 0.32 2.03
C GLN A 332 -2.77 -0.34 2.98
N MET A 333 -1.51 0.12 2.93
CA MET A 333 -0.47 -0.27 3.89
C MET A 333 -0.23 0.86 4.89
N LEU A 334 -0.21 0.51 6.18
CA LEU A 334 0.25 1.35 7.27
C LEU A 334 1.66 0.94 7.70
N GLN A 335 2.47 1.88 8.18
CA GLN A 335 3.86 1.64 8.57
C GLN A 335 3.97 0.95 9.93
N LEU A 336 4.66 -0.19 10.03
CA LEU A 336 4.74 -0.97 11.28
C LEU A 336 5.45 -0.23 12.43
N LEU A 337 6.52 0.52 12.15
CA LEU A 337 7.25 1.33 13.15
C LEU A 337 6.57 2.68 13.43
N HIS A 338 5.82 3.19 12.45
CA HIS A 338 5.09 4.46 12.56
C HIS A 338 3.59 4.24 12.31
N PRO A 339 2.88 3.48 13.18
CA PRO A 339 1.57 2.88 12.87
C PRO A 339 0.40 3.85 12.66
N TYR A 340 0.63 5.15 12.81
CA TYR A 340 -0.30 6.22 12.43
C TYR A 340 -0.13 6.71 10.99
N ARG A 341 0.91 6.27 10.26
CA ARG A 341 1.21 6.71 8.90
C ARG A 341 0.77 5.70 7.85
N ILE A 342 0.10 6.22 6.83
CA ILE A 342 -0.08 5.48 5.56
C ILE A 342 1.24 5.42 4.80
N HIS A 343 1.47 4.38 4.03
CA HIS A 343 2.54 4.38 3.02
C HIS A 343 2.14 5.31 1.87
N VAL A 344 1.18 4.86 1.06
CA VAL A 344 0.54 5.61 -0.03
C VAL A 344 -0.95 5.23 -0.06
N SER A 345 -1.81 6.20 -0.38
CA SER A 345 -3.27 6.03 -0.45
C SER A 345 -3.77 5.28 -1.69
N ALA A 346 -3.19 5.56 -2.85
CA ALA A 346 -3.44 4.91 -4.13
C ALA A 346 -2.22 5.14 -5.01
N GLU A 347 -1.73 4.07 -5.65
CA GLU A 347 -0.42 4.06 -6.29
C GLU A 347 -0.49 4.11 -7.82
N HIS A 348 0.53 4.74 -8.40
CA HIS A 348 0.91 4.60 -9.80
C HIS A 348 2.43 4.41 -9.94
N ALA A 349 2.86 3.97 -11.12
CA ALA A 349 4.28 3.86 -11.46
C ALA A 349 4.68 4.88 -12.54
N ARG A 350 5.97 5.22 -12.59
CA ARG A 350 6.60 6.00 -13.67
C ARG A 350 7.77 5.21 -14.25
N PHE A 351 7.49 4.45 -15.30
CA PHE A 351 8.47 3.55 -15.93
C PHE A 351 9.72 4.28 -16.46
N THR A 352 9.54 5.46 -17.07
CA THR A 352 10.62 6.23 -17.70
C THR A 352 11.72 6.71 -16.75
N THR A 353 11.46 6.71 -15.45
CA THR A 353 12.40 7.09 -14.37
C THR A 353 12.70 5.95 -13.40
N ILE A 354 11.95 4.84 -13.49
CA ILE A 354 12.00 3.67 -12.61
C ILE A 354 11.56 4.03 -11.18
N GLU A 355 10.35 4.55 -11.07
CA GLU A 355 9.73 4.97 -9.81
C GLU A 355 8.35 4.27 -9.66
N PRO A 356 8.24 3.15 -8.90
CA PRO A 356 6.97 2.58 -8.46
C PRO A 356 6.49 3.30 -7.19
N GLY A 357 5.29 2.99 -6.69
CA GLY A 357 4.79 3.47 -5.40
C GLY A 357 4.65 4.99 -5.31
N LEU A 358 4.30 5.65 -6.41
CA LEU A 358 4.02 7.08 -6.42
C LEU A 358 2.55 7.32 -6.11
N ALA A 359 2.25 8.25 -5.18
CA ALA A 359 0.88 8.70 -4.97
C ALA A 359 0.29 9.30 -6.26
N VAL A 360 -0.93 8.89 -6.59
CA VAL A 360 -1.75 9.53 -7.64
C VAL A 360 -2.10 10.98 -7.28
N ASP A 361 -2.54 11.79 -8.25
CA ASP A 361 -2.94 13.17 -7.97
C ASP A 361 -4.08 13.25 -6.94
N GLY A 362 -3.87 14.04 -5.89
CA GLY A 362 -4.78 14.14 -4.75
C GLY A 362 -4.67 13.01 -3.72
N GLY A 363 -3.81 12.01 -3.95
CA GLY A 363 -3.49 10.97 -2.99
C GLY A 363 -2.55 11.45 -1.88
N LEU A 364 -2.68 10.85 -0.70
CA LEU A 364 -1.75 10.96 0.42
C LEU A 364 -0.53 10.03 0.22
N ASP A 365 0.65 10.51 0.65
CA ASP A 365 1.95 9.83 0.75
C ASP A 365 2.52 10.12 2.16
N ARG A 366 2.88 9.07 2.92
CA ARG A 366 3.47 9.16 4.29
C ARG A 366 2.70 10.03 5.29
N ALA A 367 1.42 10.29 5.03
CA ALA A 367 0.56 11.16 5.83
C ALA A 367 0.19 10.53 7.18
N ASN A 368 0.07 11.37 8.21
CA ASN A 368 -0.44 10.96 9.51
C ASN A 368 -1.98 10.86 9.47
N LEU A 369 -2.52 9.65 9.55
CA LEU A 369 -3.95 9.37 9.48
C LEU A 369 -4.73 9.67 10.77
N THR A 370 -4.06 10.00 11.88
CA THR A 370 -4.76 10.58 13.04
C THR A 370 -5.06 12.08 12.86
N GLU A 371 -4.46 12.72 11.84
CA GLU A 371 -4.61 14.15 11.53
C GLU A 371 -5.23 14.40 10.14
N GLN A 372 -4.85 13.61 9.14
CA GLN A 372 -5.23 13.77 7.73
C GLN A 372 -6.15 12.64 7.30
N LEU A 373 -7.38 12.98 6.91
CA LEU A 373 -8.38 12.03 6.42
C LEU A 373 -8.45 12.03 4.89
N GLN A 374 -8.94 10.93 4.34
CA GLN A 374 -9.12 10.74 2.89
C GLN A 374 -10.54 11.12 2.49
N ASP A 375 -10.76 12.39 2.16
CA ASP A 375 -12.06 12.88 1.70
C ASP A 375 -12.18 12.94 0.16
N ARG A 376 -11.09 13.11 -0.60
CA ARG A 376 -11.11 13.02 -2.07
C ARG A 376 -11.04 11.54 -2.51
N ARG A 377 -11.91 11.11 -3.44
CA ARG A 377 -11.79 9.79 -4.06
C ARG A 377 -10.62 9.80 -5.05
N VAL A 378 -9.77 8.78 -4.95
CA VAL A 378 -8.65 8.54 -5.87
C VAL A 378 -8.65 7.08 -6.32
N ASP A 379 -8.43 6.87 -7.61
CA ASP A 379 -8.37 5.53 -8.21
C ASP A 379 -6.90 5.17 -8.51
N ALA A 380 -6.50 3.93 -8.24
CA ALA A 380 -5.12 3.47 -8.41
C ALA A 380 -4.86 2.85 -9.80
N ASP A 381 -3.60 2.81 -10.25
CA ASP A 381 -3.21 2.04 -11.43
C ASP A 381 -2.94 0.56 -11.07
N TYR A 382 -2.45 0.30 -9.86
CA TYR A 382 -2.22 -1.04 -9.31
C TYR A 382 -2.33 -0.99 -7.77
N ASN A 383 -2.30 -2.16 -7.12
CA ASN A 383 -2.14 -2.26 -5.66
C ASN A 383 -1.16 -3.40 -5.36
N ALA A 384 -0.21 -3.15 -4.47
CA ALA A 384 0.73 -4.18 -4.02
C ALA A 384 0.02 -5.32 -3.26
N TRP A 385 0.68 -6.47 -3.18
CA TRP A 385 0.08 -7.73 -2.73
C TRP A 385 0.17 -8.03 -1.22
N TRP A 386 0.54 -7.04 -0.40
CA TRP A 386 0.47 -7.14 1.07
C TRP A 386 -0.92 -7.56 1.58
N CYS A 387 -1.96 -7.13 0.87
CA CYS A 387 -3.35 -7.56 1.03
C CYS A 387 -4.14 -7.12 -0.21
N CYS A 388 -4.43 -8.03 -1.15
CA CYS A 388 -5.02 -7.69 -2.45
C CYS A 388 -5.93 -8.80 -2.98
N LEU A 389 -7.17 -8.44 -3.33
CA LEU A 389 -8.22 -9.36 -3.78
C LEU A 389 -8.36 -9.29 -5.31
N LEU A 390 -8.17 -10.44 -5.95
CA LEU A 390 -8.25 -10.65 -7.41
C LEU A 390 -9.47 -11.54 -7.74
N PRO A 391 -10.48 -11.03 -8.46
CA PRO A 391 -11.55 -11.85 -9.02
C PRO A 391 -11.04 -12.84 -10.08
N SER A 392 -11.56 -14.06 -10.06
CA SER A 392 -11.20 -15.14 -11.00
C SER A 392 -11.36 -14.76 -12.48
N GLU A 393 -12.35 -13.93 -12.80
CA GLU A 393 -12.65 -13.47 -14.16
C GLU A 393 -11.55 -12.56 -14.70
N ILE A 394 -10.95 -11.72 -13.84
CA ILE A 394 -9.80 -10.89 -14.22
C ILE A 394 -8.60 -11.79 -14.51
N VAL A 395 -8.36 -12.84 -13.73
CA VAL A 395 -7.24 -13.77 -13.96
C VAL A 395 -7.45 -14.59 -15.25
N ARG A 396 -8.68 -15.03 -15.54
CA ARG A 396 -9.03 -15.70 -16.81
C ARG A 396 -8.78 -14.79 -18.02
N ASP A 397 -9.23 -13.54 -17.96
CA ASP A 397 -9.02 -12.58 -19.05
C ASP A 397 -7.55 -12.17 -19.17
N ALA A 398 -6.90 -11.79 -18.07
CA ALA A 398 -5.55 -11.22 -18.04
C ALA A 398 -4.42 -12.25 -18.22
N GLY A 399 -4.65 -13.50 -17.82
CA GLY A 399 -3.60 -14.49 -17.52
C GLY A 399 -3.04 -14.33 -16.11
N TYR A 400 -2.26 -15.31 -15.64
CA TYR A 400 -1.63 -15.31 -14.32
C TYR A 400 -0.57 -14.20 -14.17
N PRO A 401 -0.11 -13.89 -12.93
CA PRO A 401 1.11 -13.12 -12.71
C PRO A 401 2.31 -13.54 -13.56
N ILE A 402 3.17 -12.59 -13.90
CA ILE A 402 4.45 -12.88 -14.54
C ILE A 402 5.41 -13.50 -13.49
N PRO A 403 6.20 -14.55 -13.81
CA PRO A 403 7.07 -15.23 -12.85
C PRO A 403 8.36 -14.43 -12.56
N MET A 404 8.21 -13.25 -11.97
CA MET A 404 9.31 -12.46 -11.40
C MET A 404 9.51 -12.85 -9.94
N PHE A 405 10.76 -13.06 -9.52
CA PHE A 405 11.03 -13.52 -8.15
C PHE A 405 10.67 -12.46 -7.06
N PHE A 406 10.82 -11.17 -7.34
CA PHE A 406 10.60 -10.12 -6.35
C PHE A 406 10.33 -8.76 -7.01
N GLN A 407 9.34 -8.02 -6.49
CA GLN A 407 8.90 -6.67 -6.90
C GLN A 407 8.41 -6.53 -8.35
N TRP A 408 7.50 -5.57 -8.52
CA TRP A 408 6.92 -5.14 -9.80
C TRP A 408 6.01 -6.16 -10.50
N ASP A 409 5.87 -7.36 -9.96
CA ASP A 409 4.89 -8.37 -10.32
C ASP A 409 3.45 -7.85 -10.13
N ASP A 410 3.21 -7.16 -9.02
CA ASP A 410 2.00 -6.38 -8.71
C ASP A 410 1.74 -5.24 -9.71
N VAL A 411 2.77 -4.44 -10.00
CA VAL A 411 2.71 -3.34 -10.98
C VAL A 411 2.41 -3.87 -12.38
N GLU A 412 3.08 -4.94 -12.82
CA GLU A 412 2.85 -5.55 -14.14
C GLU A 412 1.41 -6.00 -14.29
N PHE A 413 0.87 -6.69 -13.27
CA PHE A 413 -0.51 -7.17 -13.28
C PHE A 413 -1.50 -6.01 -13.33
N GLY A 414 -1.35 -4.99 -12.47
CA GLY A 414 -2.23 -3.82 -12.44
C GLY A 414 -2.30 -3.07 -13.78
N TYR A 415 -1.14 -2.76 -14.38
CA TYR A 415 -1.11 -2.10 -15.69
C TYR A 415 -1.62 -3.00 -16.82
N ARG A 416 -1.39 -4.31 -16.76
CA ARG A 416 -1.94 -5.29 -17.70
C ARG A 416 -3.46 -5.34 -17.67
N ILE A 417 -4.07 -5.42 -16.49
CA ILE A 417 -5.53 -5.53 -16.36
C ILE A 417 -6.23 -4.21 -16.70
N ARG A 418 -5.60 -3.07 -16.33
CA ARG A 418 -6.03 -1.73 -16.73
C ARG A 418 -6.04 -1.56 -18.25
N GLY A 419 -5.03 -2.12 -18.94
CA GLY A 419 -4.97 -2.19 -20.40
C GLY A 419 -6.09 -3.02 -21.05
N ARG A 420 -6.82 -3.83 -20.29
CA ARG A 420 -8.01 -4.60 -20.72
C ARG A 420 -9.34 -4.02 -20.22
N GLY A 421 -9.30 -2.90 -19.50
CA GLY A 421 -10.50 -2.20 -19.01
C GLY A 421 -10.92 -2.56 -17.58
N HIS A 422 -10.20 -3.44 -16.89
CA HIS A 422 -10.47 -3.74 -15.48
C HIS A 422 -9.95 -2.64 -14.56
N ALA A 423 -10.65 -2.41 -13.45
CA ALA A 423 -10.28 -1.40 -12.46
C ALA A 423 -9.50 -2.01 -11.28
N THR A 424 -8.66 -1.17 -10.67
CA THR A 424 -8.04 -1.41 -9.36
C THR A 424 -8.52 -0.36 -8.37
N VAL A 425 -9.03 -0.80 -7.22
CA VAL A 425 -9.48 0.06 -6.12
C VAL A 425 -8.65 -0.23 -4.89
N THR A 426 -7.84 0.73 -4.47
CA THR A 426 -7.25 0.75 -3.12
C THR A 426 -8.30 1.30 -2.16
N LEU A 427 -8.88 0.44 -1.30
CA LEU A 427 -10.07 0.77 -0.51
C LEU A 427 -9.71 1.46 0.82
N PRO A 428 -10.09 2.74 1.05
CA PRO A 428 -9.79 3.42 2.32
C PRO A 428 -10.48 2.75 3.51
N GLY A 429 -9.77 2.68 4.63
CA GLY A 429 -10.24 2.01 5.84
C GLY A 429 -10.14 0.48 5.79
N ALA A 430 -9.65 -0.11 4.68
CA ALA A 430 -9.19 -1.49 4.63
C ALA A 430 -7.65 -1.46 4.60
N ALA A 431 -7.00 -2.01 5.61
CA ALA A 431 -5.54 -1.92 5.76
C ALA A 431 -4.89 -3.07 6.54
N VAL A 432 -3.56 -3.14 6.37
CA VAL A 432 -2.63 -3.96 7.15
C VAL A 432 -1.45 -3.07 7.58
N TRP A 433 -0.81 -3.36 8.71
CA TRP A 433 0.50 -2.77 9.03
C TRP A 433 1.61 -3.69 8.56
N HIS A 434 2.63 -3.12 7.91
CA HIS A 434 3.74 -3.87 7.34
C HIS A 434 5.03 -3.02 7.36
N ALA A 435 6.18 -3.67 7.19
CA ALA A 435 7.49 -3.10 7.50
C ALA A 435 7.84 -1.82 6.71
N ASP A 436 8.23 -0.75 7.42
CA ASP A 436 8.62 0.55 6.86
C ASP A 436 9.72 0.42 5.79
N PHE A 437 9.38 0.71 4.53
CA PHE A 437 10.35 0.62 3.42
C PHE A 437 11.49 1.64 3.55
N ASP A 438 11.27 2.79 4.19
CA ASP A 438 12.27 3.83 4.44
C ASP A 438 13.40 3.36 5.40
N TRP A 439 13.22 2.23 6.10
CA TRP A 439 14.21 1.61 6.99
C TRP A 439 14.91 0.38 6.39
N LYS A 440 14.51 -0.06 5.18
CA LYS A 440 15.13 -1.17 4.47
C LYS A 440 16.39 -0.70 3.74
N ASP A 441 17.46 -1.50 3.77
CA ASP A 441 18.76 -1.19 3.15
C ASP A 441 18.64 -1.04 1.62
N GLU A 442 18.85 0.19 1.12
CA GLU A 442 18.87 0.51 -0.32
C GLU A 442 19.96 -0.24 -1.10
N GLU A 443 21.03 -0.69 -0.42
CA GLU A 443 22.23 -1.32 -1.02
C GLU A 443 22.15 -2.85 -1.04
N SER A 444 20.93 -3.34 -1.16
CA SER A 444 20.55 -4.74 -1.19
C SER A 444 20.45 -5.31 -2.62
N TRP A 445 20.32 -6.64 -2.68
CA TRP A 445 20.06 -7.38 -3.91
C TRP A 445 18.78 -6.92 -4.64
N VAL A 446 17.87 -6.23 -3.94
CA VAL A 446 16.59 -5.70 -4.44
C VAL A 446 16.77 -4.85 -5.71
N GLN A 447 17.80 -4.00 -5.74
CA GLN A 447 18.09 -3.10 -6.87
C GLN A 447 18.33 -3.82 -8.21
N TYR A 448 18.70 -5.11 -8.18
CA TYR A 448 18.72 -5.94 -9.38
C TYR A 448 17.31 -6.03 -10.00
N PHE A 449 16.36 -6.46 -9.19
CA PHE A 449 14.97 -6.67 -9.57
C PHE A 449 14.30 -5.34 -9.89
N THR A 450 14.52 -4.30 -9.07
CA THR A 450 13.99 -2.96 -9.32
C THR A 450 14.38 -2.43 -10.70
N LEU A 451 15.64 -2.57 -11.12
CA LEU A 451 16.07 -2.15 -12.46
C LEU A 451 15.57 -3.10 -13.57
N ARG A 452 15.76 -4.42 -13.42
CA ARG A 452 15.41 -5.38 -14.49
C ARG A 452 13.90 -5.37 -14.74
N ASN A 453 13.09 -5.50 -13.68
CA ASN A 453 11.65 -5.67 -13.81
C ASN A 453 10.98 -4.39 -14.31
N ALA A 454 11.46 -3.22 -13.89
CA ALA A 454 11.01 -1.95 -14.48
C ALA A 454 11.30 -1.82 -15.98
N LEU A 455 12.46 -2.32 -16.45
CA LEU A 455 12.77 -2.35 -17.89
C LEU A 455 11.85 -3.31 -18.65
N ILE A 456 11.51 -4.47 -18.06
CA ILE A 456 10.53 -5.42 -18.60
C ILE A 456 9.17 -4.73 -18.73
N ILE A 457 8.71 -4.04 -17.68
CA ILE A 457 7.38 -3.42 -17.65
C ILE A 457 7.28 -2.18 -18.54
N ASP A 458 8.33 -1.36 -18.61
CA ASP A 458 8.43 -0.28 -19.60
C ASP A 458 8.36 -0.84 -21.03
N ALA A 459 9.01 -1.99 -21.29
CA ALA A 459 8.96 -2.67 -22.58
C ALA A 459 7.57 -3.21 -22.93
N LEU A 460 6.86 -3.80 -21.96
CA LEU A 460 5.49 -4.31 -22.12
C LEU A 460 4.49 -3.15 -22.27
N HIS A 461 4.34 -2.35 -21.22
CA HIS A 461 3.23 -1.42 -20.99
C HIS A 461 3.60 0.06 -21.20
N GLY A 462 4.89 0.40 -21.31
CA GLY A 462 5.39 1.77 -21.44
C GLY A 462 5.80 2.21 -22.85
N ASP A 463 6.26 3.46 -22.94
CA ASP A 463 6.94 4.02 -24.11
C ASP A 463 8.45 3.79 -24.01
N PHE A 464 8.84 2.51 -23.94
CA PHE A 464 10.24 2.11 -23.83
C PHE A 464 11.09 2.67 -24.96
N ARG A 465 12.21 3.30 -24.57
CA ARG A 465 13.22 3.87 -25.48
C ARG A 465 14.60 3.50 -24.99
N GLY A 466 15.26 2.54 -25.63
CA GLY A 466 16.57 2.02 -25.18
C GLY A 466 17.65 3.09 -24.95
N ALA A 467 17.63 4.20 -25.71
CA ALA A 467 18.52 5.34 -25.49
C ALA A 467 18.23 6.15 -24.21
N ALA A 468 16.97 6.23 -23.77
CA ALA A 468 16.57 6.86 -22.51
C ALA A 468 16.89 5.94 -21.33
N SER A 469 16.53 4.67 -21.42
CA SER A 469 16.81 3.65 -20.40
C SER A 469 18.32 3.48 -20.17
N ALA A 470 19.13 3.46 -21.24
CA ALA A 470 20.60 3.46 -21.13
C ALA A 470 21.16 4.70 -20.41
N LYS A 471 20.53 5.87 -20.53
CA LYS A 471 20.92 7.10 -19.83
C LYS A 471 20.53 7.07 -18.35
N VAL A 472 19.40 6.45 -18.00
CA VAL A 472 18.98 6.22 -16.61
C VAL A 472 19.93 5.22 -15.92
N PHE A 473 20.14 4.06 -16.55
CA PHE A 473 21.09 3.04 -16.09
C PHE A 473 22.51 3.59 -15.90
N LEU A 474 23.06 4.29 -16.91
CA LEU A 474 24.42 4.83 -16.81
C LEU A 474 24.53 5.92 -15.73
N ARG A 475 23.47 6.70 -15.48
CA ARG A 475 23.40 7.65 -14.35
C ARG A 475 23.48 6.91 -13.02
N TRP A 476 22.61 5.93 -12.79
CA TRP A 476 22.59 5.18 -11.52
C TRP A 476 23.90 4.44 -11.26
N THR A 477 24.46 3.79 -12.30
CA THR A 477 25.74 3.09 -12.20
C THR A 477 26.88 4.06 -11.90
N ALA A 478 26.91 5.23 -12.55
CA ALA A 478 27.90 6.27 -12.27
C ALA A 478 27.76 6.88 -10.86
N GLU A 479 26.53 7.07 -10.37
CA GLU A 479 26.26 7.51 -8.99
C GLU A 479 26.72 6.43 -7.99
N CYS A 480 26.55 5.14 -8.29
CA CYS A 480 27.12 4.04 -7.48
C CYS A 480 28.66 4.05 -7.45
N LEU A 481 29.31 4.20 -8.62
CA LEU A 481 30.78 4.31 -8.70
C LEU A 481 31.31 5.52 -7.93
N ALA A 482 30.62 6.66 -7.98
CA ALA A 482 30.98 7.86 -7.22
C ALA A 482 30.77 7.69 -5.70
N SER A 483 29.82 6.84 -5.28
CA SER A 483 29.63 6.40 -3.88
C SER A 483 30.56 5.25 -3.45
N MET A 484 31.48 4.79 -4.31
CA MET A 484 32.33 3.59 -4.06
C MET A 484 31.51 2.31 -3.81
N ARG A 485 30.35 2.17 -4.47
CA ARG A 485 29.47 0.99 -4.43
C ARG A 485 29.70 0.14 -5.70
N TYR A 486 30.81 -0.58 -5.72
CA TYR A 486 31.25 -1.35 -6.88
C TYR A 486 30.37 -2.59 -7.09
N ALA A 487 30.03 -3.31 -6.01
CA ALA A 487 29.05 -4.38 -6.02
C ALA A 487 27.72 -3.94 -6.64
N GLN A 488 27.19 -2.79 -6.20
CA GLN A 488 25.92 -2.28 -6.69
C GLN A 488 25.98 -1.94 -8.18
N ALA A 489 27.10 -1.39 -8.65
CA ALA A 489 27.31 -1.12 -10.07
C ALA A 489 27.36 -2.41 -10.92
N GLU A 490 28.00 -3.48 -10.44
CA GLU A 490 27.97 -4.81 -11.08
C GLU A 490 26.56 -5.41 -11.11
N VAL A 491 25.80 -5.29 -10.03
CA VAL A 491 24.42 -5.77 -9.93
C VAL A 491 23.48 -5.05 -10.90
N LEU A 492 23.60 -3.72 -11.05
CA LEU A 492 22.84 -2.96 -12.05
C LEU A 492 23.23 -3.34 -13.49
N ILE A 493 24.50 -3.69 -13.74
CA ILE A 493 24.93 -4.19 -15.04
C ILE A 493 24.28 -5.55 -15.35
N ALA A 494 24.27 -6.47 -14.38
CA ALA A 494 23.62 -7.78 -14.54
C ALA A 494 22.12 -7.64 -14.84
N ALA A 495 21.42 -6.73 -14.15
CA ALA A 495 20.00 -6.44 -14.40
C ALA A 495 19.71 -6.04 -15.86
N VAL A 496 20.57 -5.21 -16.47
CA VAL A 496 20.44 -4.83 -17.89
C VAL A 496 20.86 -5.96 -18.83
N GLU A 497 21.89 -6.73 -18.47
CA GLU A 497 22.35 -7.89 -19.26
C GLU A 497 21.24 -8.95 -19.38
N ASP A 498 20.54 -9.24 -18.30
CA ASP A 498 19.40 -10.16 -18.27
C ASP A 498 18.15 -9.60 -18.98
N PHE A 499 17.83 -8.32 -18.82
CA PHE A 499 16.76 -7.67 -19.62
C PHE A 499 17.02 -7.80 -21.13
N LEU A 500 18.28 -7.67 -21.58
CA LEU A 500 18.65 -7.80 -22.99
C LEU A 500 18.71 -9.24 -23.51
N ALA A 501 18.74 -10.23 -22.61
CA ALA A 501 18.64 -11.65 -22.96
C ALA A 501 17.19 -12.05 -23.31
N GLY A 502 16.19 -11.39 -22.72
CA GLY A 502 14.77 -11.61 -23.03
C GLY A 502 14.06 -12.60 -22.09
N PRO A 503 12.82 -13.02 -22.42
CA PRO A 503 11.92 -13.70 -21.48
C PRO A 503 12.41 -15.06 -20.93
N GLU A 504 13.33 -15.73 -21.62
CA GLU A 504 13.93 -17.00 -21.16
C GLU A 504 14.63 -16.87 -19.79
N VAL A 505 15.02 -15.67 -19.35
CA VAL A 505 15.62 -15.48 -18.01
C VAL A 505 14.64 -15.73 -16.85
N LEU A 506 13.33 -15.80 -17.12
CA LEU A 506 12.30 -16.13 -16.12
C LEU A 506 11.84 -17.61 -16.21
N ARG A 507 12.47 -18.43 -17.06
CA ARG A 507 12.03 -19.81 -17.36
C ARG A 507 12.08 -20.76 -16.16
N ASP A 508 12.97 -20.56 -15.20
CA ASP A 508 13.04 -21.35 -13.96
C ASP A 508 12.20 -20.77 -12.82
N GLY A 509 11.51 -19.65 -13.07
CA GLY A 509 10.88 -18.81 -12.05
C GLY A 509 11.88 -17.88 -11.36
N ASP A 510 13.03 -17.64 -12.02
CA ASP A 510 14.07 -16.69 -11.59
C ASP A 510 14.73 -17.05 -10.23
N ALA A 511 14.51 -18.28 -9.77
CA ALA A 511 14.98 -18.82 -8.50
C ALA A 511 16.52 -18.84 -8.41
N GLY A 512 17.23 -19.08 -9.53
CA GLY A 512 18.69 -19.05 -9.57
C GLY A 512 19.32 -17.65 -9.37
N THR A 513 18.54 -16.57 -9.51
CA THR A 513 19.07 -15.20 -9.55
C THR A 513 19.59 -14.74 -8.19
N LEU A 514 18.90 -14.97 -7.07
CA LEU A 514 19.38 -14.54 -5.75
C LEU A 514 20.79 -15.07 -5.45
N ALA A 515 21.03 -16.37 -5.69
CA ALA A 515 22.33 -16.99 -5.47
C ALA A 515 23.43 -16.47 -6.42
N ARG A 516 23.07 -15.96 -7.61
CA ARG A 516 24.00 -15.26 -8.51
C ARG A 516 24.31 -13.85 -8.01
N ILE A 517 23.30 -13.07 -7.63
CA ILE A 517 23.47 -11.69 -7.12
C ILE A 517 24.22 -11.67 -5.78
N ALA A 518 23.96 -12.65 -4.90
CA ALA A 518 24.73 -12.83 -3.67
C ALA A 518 26.22 -13.08 -3.94
N ARG A 519 26.56 -13.94 -4.93
CA ARG A 519 27.96 -14.18 -5.34
C ARG A 519 28.64 -12.93 -5.92
N ILE A 520 27.91 -12.11 -6.69
CA ILE A 520 28.44 -10.81 -7.15
C ILE A 520 28.77 -9.94 -5.93
N ARG A 521 27.80 -9.73 -5.01
CA ARG A 521 28.00 -8.87 -3.83
C ARG A 521 29.15 -9.38 -2.94
N ALA A 522 29.24 -10.69 -2.69
CA ALA A 522 30.26 -11.28 -1.82
C ALA A 522 31.71 -11.11 -2.32
N ALA A 523 31.93 -10.84 -3.62
CA ALA A 523 33.26 -10.54 -4.17
C ALA A 523 33.78 -9.13 -3.80
N HIS A 524 32.94 -8.29 -3.21
CA HIS A 524 33.20 -6.87 -2.98
C HIS A 524 33.23 -6.53 -1.47
N PRO A 525 34.35 -6.02 -0.94
CA PRO A 525 34.53 -5.84 0.51
C PRO A 525 33.64 -4.75 1.11
N GLU A 526 33.17 -3.78 0.32
CA GLU A 526 32.27 -2.74 0.82
C GLU A 526 30.86 -3.26 1.17
N THR A 527 30.53 -4.49 0.78
CA THR A 527 29.24 -5.12 1.12
C THR A 527 29.21 -5.75 2.53
N ALA A 528 30.36 -5.82 3.20
CA ALA A 528 30.46 -6.30 4.57
C ALA A 528 29.84 -5.29 5.56
N ARG A 529 28.93 -5.78 6.39
CA ARG A 529 28.37 -5.04 7.53
C ARG A 529 29.28 -5.17 8.75
N HIS A 530 29.58 -4.05 9.40
CA HIS A 530 30.39 -3.99 10.61
C HIS A 530 29.60 -3.33 11.75
N GLU A 531 29.87 -3.77 12.99
CA GLU A 531 29.41 -3.04 14.17
C GLU A 531 30.06 -1.64 14.20
N PRO A 532 29.32 -0.55 14.47
CA PRO A 532 29.87 0.81 14.47
C PRO A 532 31.11 1.01 15.38
N SER A 533 31.20 0.22 16.44
CA SER A 533 32.31 0.22 17.42
C SER A 533 33.56 -0.56 16.95
N LYS A 534 33.41 -1.54 16.04
CA LYS A 534 34.45 -2.51 15.63
C LYS A 534 34.73 -2.44 14.12
N VAL A 535 34.96 -1.24 13.60
CA VAL A 535 35.27 -1.04 12.18
C VAL A 535 36.74 -1.40 11.89
N PRO A 536 37.04 -2.38 11.00
CA PRO A 536 38.41 -2.85 10.79
C PRO A 536 39.37 -1.76 10.30
N GLY A 537 40.50 -1.61 11.00
CA GLY A 537 41.58 -0.68 10.64
C GLY A 537 41.26 0.81 10.85
N LEU A 538 40.15 1.16 11.53
CA LEU A 538 39.70 2.55 11.71
C LEU A 538 39.23 2.81 13.14
N SER A 539 39.95 3.64 13.90
CA SER A 539 39.55 3.99 15.27
C SER A 539 38.42 5.04 15.28
N GLY A 540 37.68 5.16 16.38
CA GLY A 540 36.62 6.18 16.52
C GLY A 540 37.17 7.61 16.48
N ALA A 541 38.30 7.85 17.13
CA ALA A 541 38.92 9.18 17.21
C ALA A 541 39.57 9.67 15.90
N SER A 542 39.81 8.79 14.93
CA SER A 542 40.47 9.14 13.65
C SER A 542 39.50 9.44 12.51
N ARG A 543 38.19 9.60 12.78
CA ARG A 543 37.14 9.81 11.76
C ARG A 543 36.17 10.91 12.18
N PRO A 544 36.24 12.13 11.60
CA PRO A 544 35.19 13.11 11.82
C PRO A 544 33.86 12.63 11.22
N ILE A 545 32.75 12.98 11.87
CA ILE A 545 31.42 12.87 11.27
C ILE A 545 31.30 13.97 10.21
N ALA A 546 31.16 13.57 8.96
CA ALA A 546 30.94 14.50 7.85
C ALA A 546 29.43 14.66 7.61
N LYS A 547 28.98 15.92 7.55
CA LYS A 547 27.60 16.27 7.17
C LYS A 547 27.55 16.72 5.72
N ALA A 548 26.49 16.34 5.03
CA ALA A 548 26.30 16.66 3.63
C ALA A 548 26.02 18.18 3.46
N GLY A 549 26.55 18.77 2.39
CA GLY A 549 26.22 20.14 1.99
C GLY A 549 24.83 20.27 1.34
N PRO A 550 24.48 21.43 0.76
CA PRO A 550 23.29 21.53 -0.07
C PRO A 550 23.42 20.70 -1.36
N HIS A 551 22.30 20.21 -1.90
CA HIS A 551 22.28 19.47 -3.16
C HIS A 551 22.97 20.25 -4.30
N PRO A 552 23.84 19.60 -5.09
CA PRO A 552 24.62 20.31 -6.11
C PRO A 552 23.76 20.69 -7.33
N ALA A 553 23.57 22.00 -7.54
CA ALA A 553 22.81 22.56 -8.66
C ALA A 553 23.25 22.03 -10.06
N ARG A 554 24.52 21.64 -10.23
CA ARG A 554 25.05 21.04 -11.46
C ARG A 554 25.41 19.56 -11.31
N ARG A 555 24.48 18.71 -10.83
CA ARG A 555 24.65 17.26 -10.57
C ARG A 555 25.59 16.56 -11.56
N ARG A 556 25.35 16.66 -12.88
CA ARG A 556 26.18 15.97 -13.91
C ARG A 556 27.65 16.38 -13.90
N LEU A 557 27.97 17.67 -13.71
CA LEU A 557 29.35 18.14 -13.64
C LEU A 557 30.02 17.72 -12.32
N VAL A 558 29.26 17.71 -11.22
CA VAL A 558 29.76 17.19 -9.94
C VAL A 558 30.05 15.69 -10.04
N LEU A 559 29.18 14.91 -10.68
CA LEU A 559 29.38 13.48 -10.90
C LEU A 559 30.67 13.20 -11.71
N ALA A 560 30.83 13.86 -12.86
CA ALA A 560 32.06 13.76 -13.65
C ALA A 560 33.31 14.18 -12.84
N LYS A 561 33.21 15.26 -12.04
CA LYS A 561 34.30 15.72 -11.17
C LYS A 561 34.68 14.67 -10.12
N ARG A 562 33.71 13.99 -9.48
CA ARG A 562 33.96 12.93 -8.48
C ARG A 562 34.70 11.74 -9.08
N LEU A 563 34.22 11.22 -10.20
CA LEU A 563 34.86 10.11 -10.91
C LEU A 563 36.29 10.46 -11.37
N VAL A 564 36.51 11.69 -11.87
CA VAL A 564 37.85 12.18 -12.23
C VAL A 564 38.75 12.38 -11.01
N TRP A 565 38.20 12.76 -9.85
CA TRP A 565 38.96 12.88 -8.61
C TRP A 565 39.41 11.51 -8.10
N HIS A 566 38.52 10.51 -8.10
CA HIS A 566 38.84 9.11 -7.76
C HIS A 566 39.96 8.56 -8.66
N LEU A 567 39.85 8.74 -9.98
CA LEU A 567 40.86 8.32 -10.95
C LEU A 567 42.23 9.01 -10.81
N ARG A 568 42.30 10.16 -10.11
CA ARG A 568 43.51 10.97 -9.95
C ARG A 568 44.01 11.04 -8.50
N GLY A 569 43.45 10.26 -7.57
CA GLY A 569 43.78 10.31 -6.15
C GLY A 569 43.52 11.67 -5.49
N LYS A 570 42.60 12.49 -6.03
CA LYS A 570 42.27 13.84 -5.53
C LYS A 570 41.05 13.82 -4.60
N VAL A 571 41.10 12.95 -3.61
CA VAL A 571 40.07 12.77 -2.56
C VAL A 571 40.62 13.21 -1.20
N GLY A 572 39.72 13.52 -0.27
CA GLY A 572 40.08 13.72 1.14
C GLY A 572 40.31 12.39 1.86
N GLY A 573 40.70 12.44 3.14
CA GLY A 573 40.93 11.23 3.95
C GLY A 573 39.66 10.47 4.35
N ALA A 574 39.67 9.86 5.53
CA ALA A 574 38.54 9.08 6.04
C ALA A 574 37.45 9.94 6.72
N ALA A 575 36.18 9.53 6.58
CA ALA A 575 35.05 10.13 7.30
C ALA A 575 33.98 9.10 7.67
N SER A 576 33.23 9.40 8.73
CA SER A 576 31.98 8.71 9.07
C SER A 576 30.79 9.51 8.55
N ILE A 577 29.84 8.87 7.87
CA ILE A 577 28.73 9.52 7.18
C ILE A 577 27.41 8.89 7.63
N PRO A 578 26.50 9.64 8.28
CA PRO A 578 25.16 9.17 8.61
C PRO A 578 24.37 8.76 7.35
N SER A 579 23.41 7.84 7.49
CA SER A 579 22.61 7.34 6.35
C SER A 579 21.94 8.48 5.56
N GLY A 580 21.28 9.44 6.25
CA GLY A 580 20.68 10.62 5.61
C GLY A 580 21.67 11.58 4.92
N ASP A 581 22.98 11.49 5.22
CA ASP A 581 24.04 12.28 4.57
C ASP A 581 24.76 11.48 3.45
N ALA A 582 24.40 10.22 3.21
CA ALA A 582 25.14 9.25 2.38
C ALA A 582 25.03 9.45 0.85
N HIS A 583 24.77 10.66 0.39
CA HIS A 583 24.62 10.95 -1.03
C HIS A 583 25.94 10.79 -1.83
N TRP A 584 25.87 10.30 -3.06
CA TRP A 584 27.05 10.06 -3.92
C TRP A 584 27.97 11.26 -4.11
N TRP A 585 27.42 12.49 -4.13
CA TRP A 585 28.19 13.71 -4.32
C TRP A 585 28.93 14.14 -3.04
N HIS A 586 28.52 13.60 -1.88
CA HIS A 586 29.13 13.78 -0.57
C HIS A 586 30.12 12.65 -0.30
N VAL A 587 29.68 11.38 -0.36
CA VAL A 587 30.50 10.18 -0.17
C VAL A 587 31.74 10.20 -1.07
N GLY A 588 31.59 10.56 -2.35
CA GLY A 588 32.71 10.63 -3.30
C GLY A 588 33.73 11.75 -3.04
N LEU A 589 33.64 12.51 -1.95
CA LEU A 589 34.71 13.42 -1.50
C LEU A 589 35.86 12.68 -0.80
N PHE A 590 35.60 11.50 -0.24
CA PHE A 590 36.49 10.81 0.69
C PHE A 590 37.16 9.61 0.04
N GLU A 591 38.39 9.30 0.48
CA GLU A 591 39.14 8.10 0.10
C GLU A 591 38.58 6.86 0.81
N THR A 592 38.10 7.05 2.04
CA THR A 592 37.43 6.01 2.83
C THR A 592 36.18 6.61 3.48
N ALA A 593 35.01 6.07 3.16
CA ALA A 593 33.74 6.44 3.77
C ALA A 593 33.21 5.29 4.61
N VAL A 594 32.93 5.56 5.89
CA VAL A 594 32.21 4.64 6.77
C VAL A 594 30.77 5.11 6.83
N VAL A 595 29.86 4.37 6.20
CA VAL A 595 28.48 4.80 5.95
C VAL A 595 27.53 3.96 6.79
N THR A 596 26.69 4.61 7.60
CA THR A 596 25.64 3.95 8.38
C THR A 596 24.55 3.39 7.48
N ASP A 597 24.12 2.17 7.75
CA ASP A 597 22.96 1.51 7.12
C ASP A 597 21.66 2.30 7.40
N ALA A 598 20.65 2.13 6.55
CA ALA A 598 19.32 2.70 6.77
C ALA A 598 18.69 2.19 8.08
N SER A 599 18.86 0.90 8.39
CA SER A 599 18.36 0.28 9.63
C SER A 599 19.02 0.79 10.92
N GLN A 600 20.10 1.58 10.82
CA GLN A 600 20.97 2.02 11.92
C GLN A 600 21.73 0.91 12.67
N GLU A 601 21.57 -0.37 12.30
CA GLU A 601 22.19 -1.51 12.99
C GLU A 601 23.69 -1.66 12.71
N SER A 602 24.14 -1.20 11.54
CA SER A 602 25.51 -1.47 11.05
C SER A 602 26.11 -0.33 10.24
N VAL A 603 27.41 -0.44 9.94
CA VAL A 603 28.11 0.42 8.98
C VAL A 603 28.80 -0.40 7.88
N SER A 604 28.83 0.16 6.68
CA SER A 604 29.63 -0.31 5.54
C SER A 604 30.93 0.49 5.44
N VAL A 605 32.03 -0.12 4.96
CA VAL A 605 33.32 0.57 4.73
C VAL A 605 33.65 0.60 3.25
N ARG A 606 33.57 1.78 2.65
CA ARG A 606 33.75 2.01 1.22
C ARG A 606 35.08 2.70 0.99
N ARG A 607 35.85 2.26 0.00
CA ARG A 607 37.18 2.79 -0.30
C ARG A 607 37.32 3.05 -1.80
N VAL A 608 38.09 4.07 -2.18
CA VAL A 608 38.33 4.35 -3.60
C VAL A 608 39.25 3.27 -4.19
N ASP A 609 38.73 2.48 -5.12
CA ASP A 609 39.51 1.61 -5.98
C ASP A 609 39.47 2.12 -7.43
N SER A 610 40.63 2.58 -7.92
CA SER A 610 40.75 3.12 -9.28
C SER A 610 40.82 2.05 -10.37
N ALA A 611 41.16 0.80 -10.04
CA ALA A 611 41.15 -0.32 -10.98
C ALA A 611 39.71 -0.81 -11.18
N GLU A 612 38.98 -1.04 -10.09
CA GLU A 612 37.55 -1.41 -10.11
C GLU A 612 36.70 -0.35 -10.81
N LEU A 613 36.91 0.93 -10.49
CA LEU A 613 36.19 2.03 -11.13
C LEU A 613 36.40 2.07 -12.66
N ARG A 614 37.61 1.75 -13.14
CA ARG A 614 37.88 1.62 -14.59
C ARG A 614 37.24 0.35 -15.18
N ARG A 615 37.38 -0.80 -14.50
CA ARG A 615 36.89 -2.11 -14.95
C ARG A 615 35.37 -2.11 -15.09
N ILE A 616 34.67 -1.74 -14.01
CA ILE A 616 33.21 -1.69 -13.95
C ILE A 616 32.68 -0.54 -14.81
N GLY A 617 33.31 0.64 -14.79
CA GLY A 617 32.93 1.76 -15.65
C GLY A 617 32.98 1.42 -17.15
N ALA A 618 33.99 0.66 -17.59
CA ALA A 618 34.08 0.17 -18.96
C ALA A 618 33.02 -0.91 -19.28
N LYS A 619 32.70 -1.80 -18.32
CA LYS A 619 31.59 -2.77 -18.48
C LYS A 619 30.25 -2.04 -18.61
N ALA A 620 29.95 -1.11 -17.69
CA ALA A 620 28.75 -0.27 -17.71
C ALA A 620 28.56 0.49 -19.02
N LEU A 621 29.62 1.11 -19.57
CA LEU A 621 29.54 1.81 -20.85
C LEU A 621 29.22 0.85 -22.00
N ARG A 622 29.82 -0.34 -22.05
CA ARG A 622 29.48 -1.37 -23.05
C ARG A 622 28.02 -1.80 -22.93
N THR A 623 27.56 -2.10 -21.72
CA THR A 623 26.17 -2.52 -21.46
C THR A 623 25.17 -1.41 -21.79
N ALA A 624 25.49 -0.13 -21.52
CA ALA A 624 24.64 1.00 -21.92
C ALA A 624 24.59 1.19 -23.45
N LEU A 625 25.70 0.98 -24.15
CA LEU A 625 25.74 0.99 -25.62
C LEU A 625 24.94 -0.18 -26.22
N ARG A 626 24.98 -1.36 -25.60
CA ARG A 626 24.12 -2.50 -25.96
C ARG A 626 22.64 -2.16 -25.71
N LEU A 627 22.27 -1.67 -24.54
CA LEU A 627 20.88 -1.29 -24.23
C LEU A 627 20.32 -0.24 -25.20
N ARG A 628 21.15 0.70 -25.64
CA ARG A 628 20.77 1.67 -26.67
C ARG A 628 20.57 1.07 -28.08
N ARG A 629 21.28 -0.01 -28.43
CA ARG A 629 21.26 -0.62 -29.78
C ARG A 629 20.30 -1.80 -29.90
N GLU A 630 20.23 -2.62 -28.86
CA GLU A 630 19.47 -3.87 -28.79
C GLU A 630 18.13 -3.70 -28.04
N GLY A 631 17.88 -2.54 -27.43
CA GLY A 631 16.71 -2.32 -26.58
C GLY A 631 15.38 -2.60 -27.28
N ASP A 632 15.21 -2.16 -28.54
CA ASP A 632 13.96 -2.39 -29.27
C ASP A 632 13.77 -3.86 -29.68
N ARG A 633 14.88 -4.60 -29.92
CA ARG A 633 14.87 -6.07 -30.10
C ARG A 633 14.44 -6.77 -28.80
N ALA A 634 14.99 -6.34 -27.66
CA ALA A 634 14.61 -6.89 -26.36
C ALA A 634 13.13 -6.60 -26.06
N ARG A 635 12.64 -5.38 -26.35
CA ARG A 635 11.23 -5.00 -26.21
C ARG A 635 10.29 -5.90 -27.02
N GLY A 636 10.65 -6.21 -28.28
CA GLY A 636 9.93 -7.19 -29.10
C GLY A 636 9.88 -8.55 -28.41
N ALA A 637 11.04 -9.12 -28.09
CA ALA A 637 11.14 -10.43 -27.44
C ALA A 637 10.34 -10.54 -26.12
N TRP A 638 10.33 -9.49 -25.28
CA TRP A 638 9.52 -9.46 -24.06
C TRP A 638 8.02 -9.47 -24.35
N ARG A 639 7.54 -8.73 -25.37
CA ARG A 639 6.13 -8.73 -25.78
C ARG A 639 5.71 -10.06 -26.40
N ASP A 640 6.55 -10.62 -27.26
CA ASP A 640 6.27 -11.90 -27.94
C ASP A 640 6.21 -13.08 -26.94
N GLY A 641 7.10 -13.10 -25.94
CA GLY A 641 7.14 -14.13 -24.90
C GLY A 641 6.19 -13.92 -23.72
N HIS A 642 5.61 -12.71 -23.56
CA HIS A 642 4.79 -12.35 -22.39
C HIS A 642 3.64 -13.32 -22.14
N ARG A 643 2.86 -13.63 -23.18
CA ARG A 643 1.71 -14.53 -23.05
C ARG A 643 2.10 -15.90 -22.50
N ALA A 644 3.22 -16.46 -22.97
CA ALA A 644 3.72 -17.76 -22.53
C ALA A 644 4.21 -17.73 -21.08
N LEU A 645 4.75 -16.60 -20.60
CA LEU A 645 5.13 -16.44 -19.19
C LEU A 645 3.91 -16.37 -18.25
N THR A 646 2.81 -15.76 -18.70
CA THR A 646 1.57 -15.58 -17.92
C THR A 646 0.55 -16.72 -18.08
N ASP A 647 0.89 -17.76 -18.83
CA ASP A 647 0.00 -18.90 -19.08
C ASP A 647 -0.07 -19.87 -17.89
N ARG A 648 -1.22 -20.52 -17.69
CA ARG A 648 -1.40 -21.53 -16.64
C ARG A 648 -0.41 -22.68 -16.77
N THR A 649 -0.16 -23.14 -18.00
CA THR A 649 0.77 -24.25 -18.30
C THR A 649 2.20 -23.93 -17.86
N ASN A 650 2.63 -22.68 -18.00
CA ASN A 650 3.94 -22.24 -17.54
C ASN A 650 4.06 -22.32 -16.01
N TRP A 651 3.01 -21.95 -15.28
CA TRP A 651 2.98 -22.08 -13.83
C TRP A 651 2.88 -23.53 -13.35
N THR A 652 2.04 -24.37 -13.95
CA THR A 652 2.01 -25.83 -13.72
C THR A 652 3.42 -26.44 -13.82
N ARG A 653 4.15 -26.10 -14.89
CA ARG A 653 5.56 -26.52 -15.10
C ARG A 653 6.51 -25.96 -14.04
N LEU A 654 6.36 -24.70 -13.62
CA LEU A 654 7.21 -24.08 -12.60
C LEU A 654 7.03 -24.70 -11.22
N PHE A 655 5.79 -25.09 -10.88
CA PHE A 655 5.41 -25.79 -9.66
C PHE A 655 5.75 -27.29 -9.68
N GLN A 656 6.13 -27.84 -10.83
CA GLN A 656 6.41 -29.27 -11.01
C GLN A 656 5.18 -30.15 -10.71
N LEU A 657 4.00 -29.65 -11.07
CA LEU A 657 2.76 -30.42 -11.03
C LEU A 657 2.67 -31.24 -12.33
N ASP A 658 2.65 -32.57 -12.21
CA ASP A 658 2.53 -33.46 -13.37
C ASP A 658 1.22 -33.21 -14.12
N GLU A 659 1.26 -33.07 -15.45
CA GLU A 659 0.08 -32.82 -16.30
C GLU A 659 -0.98 -33.94 -16.22
N THR A 660 -0.65 -35.09 -15.63
CA THR A 660 -1.54 -36.25 -15.45
C THR A 660 -2.59 -36.14 -14.34
N ASN A 661 -2.50 -35.19 -13.41
CA ASN A 661 -3.50 -35.08 -12.32
C ASN A 661 -4.77 -34.30 -12.69
N ALA A 662 -4.77 -33.51 -13.76
CA ALA A 662 -5.95 -32.74 -14.20
C ALA A 662 -7.10 -33.58 -14.80
N ALA A 663 -7.04 -34.91 -14.68
CA ALA A 663 -8.06 -35.85 -15.16
C ALA A 663 -8.51 -36.87 -14.09
N LYS A 664 -8.07 -36.70 -12.82
CA LYS A 664 -8.42 -37.59 -11.69
C LYS A 664 -8.47 -36.85 -10.35
N GLU A 665 -9.29 -35.82 -10.28
CA GLU A 665 -10.01 -35.34 -9.09
C GLU A 665 -11.32 -34.67 -9.55
#